data_AF-A0A651E3F9-F1
#
_entry.id   AF-A0A651E3F9-F1
#
_cell.length_a   1.000
_cell.length_b   1.000
_cell.length_c   1.000
_cell.angle_alpha   90.00
_cell.angle_beta   90.00
_cell.angle_gamma   90.00
#
_symmetry.space_group_name_H-M   'P 1'
#
loop_
_entity.id
_entity.type
_entity.pdbx_description
1 polymer ?
#
loop_
_entity_poly.entity_id
_entity_poly.type
_entity_poly.pdbx_seq_one_letter_code
_entity_poly.pdbx_strand_id
1 'polypeptide(L)'
;MRTSKLMQGLSLLFVGLTIFLSACGPAPLQDGTYVIYGPQPDGEGWHPVLLTTVADDTLTEVRFDYVNRHSELRSELAVWDRRYSSSYSTSAAAAYESFAEAFRENRGFTPSEHTFNSIVLADMEALSTAVLEASRAGEPGMYRLGAEGREAIDEGSLSAAEQPILAAVEHFMSPDSLVRLARSIRSGSNTQPEAGAIAAVSQHEMATETGIRVLERGGTAADAVFAMSAVLSVVEPMLSSVFGGGTWMLYYDAASDRTVSYGGVGPTPMAATIERFQDRAYFSRPGIHRSIVPGAWAGWMALLRDYGARPLAELTADAERIARDGHPLSSISRLYLGSREAQIRQWPDTAAIYIRNNNLLSAGATVRHENMANTFAEVTRAYENARGRGEIEALNAAEDHFYRGPIAERIAAYSRANQGLLTYSDFANMERVEAKEPISIDYRGYQVIQNPPNSQGIAMLQALGMMRNFDFTGLQVHSAETVHRQAEALKLAFADRERFIGDPRFVDIDVDYLISDDYLSRQAALISPNRVRTWPMNDLLSGPTPGHTTTLHAIDRYGNAASVTTSIGIIFMVAGDTGIHMNERMTFMSNDPDSPNAIAPGKRVRHTSMPYMVMRDGRPYVLGGVTGADFQPQGQLQQVMAILDFGMTAQQAVDMPRFDVRSFPTTFFPYNVQNRLLFESGFPQGTQNALANRGHNTGIGTYWGHATAIVIDDHAAGSIQTGAEPRQVPALGLVGR
;
A
#
# COMPACT_ATOMS: atom_id res chain seq x y z
N MET A 1 -12.02 17.71 -68.02
CA MET A 1 -12.65 19.01 -68.34
C MET A 1 -13.31 19.57 -67.08
N ARG A 2 -13.42 20.91 -66.98
CA ARG A 2 -14.29 21.74 -66.10
C ARG A 2 -15.57 21.03 -65.59
N THR A 3 -16.17 21.23 -64.41
CA THR A 3 -16.08 22.21 -63.27
C THR A 3 -17.02 21.72 -62.12
N SER A 4 -17.15 22.25 -60.88
CA SER A 4 -16.52 23.35 -60.10
C SER A 4 -16.97 23.36 -58.61
N LYS A 5 -16.14 23.93 -57.72
CA LYS A 5 -16.49 24.78 -56.54
C LYS A 5 -17.40 24.26 -55.40
N LEU A 6 -16.79 24.03 -54.22
CA LEU A 6 -17.00 24.65 -52.87
C LEU A 6 -16.37 23.70 -51.82
N MET A 7 -15.68 24.09 -50.74
CA MET A 7 -15.13 25.39 -50.32
C MET A 7 -13.98 25.10 -49.33
N GLN A 8 -12.77 25.60 -49.64
CA GLN A 8 -11.84 26.32 -48.73
C GLN A 8 -11.78 25.93 -47.22
N GLY A 9 -10.61 25.66 -46.61
CA GLY A 9 -9.25 25.56 -47.15
C GLY A 9 -8.14 25.61 -46.08
N LEU A 10 -6.96 25.03 -46.41
CA LEU A 10 -5.59 25.25 -45.90
C LEU A 10 -5.37 25.41 -44.36
N SER A 11 -4.56 24.62 -43.63
CA SER A 11 -3.23 24.03 -43.92
C SER A 11 -2.14 25.03 -44.33
N LEU A 12 -1.36 25.50 -43.34
CA LEU A 12 0.00 26.12 -43.34
C LEU A 12 0.15 26.76 -41.93
N LEU A 13 1.30 26.90 -41.26
CA LEU A 13 2.72 26.78 -41.65
C LEU A 13 3.57 26.48 -40.40
N PHE A 14 4.64 25.68 -40.51
CA PHE A 14 5.59 25.38 -39.42
C PHE A 14 6.94 26.08 -39.71
N VAL A 15 7.30 27.13 -38.97
CA VAL A 15 8.68 27.67 -38.84
C VAL A 15 8.79 28.32 -37.45
N GLY A 16 9.87 28.06 -36.71
CA GLY A 16 10.11 28.71 -35.42
C GLY A 16 11.43 29.48 -35.37
N LEU A 17 11.56 30.42 -34.44
CA LEU A 17 12.84 30.75 -33.80
C LEU A 17 12.66 31.39 -32.40
N THR A 18 13.64 31.07 -31.57
CA THR A 18 13.93 31.36 -30.17
C THR A 18 13.91 32.85 -29.72
N ILE A 19 13.87 33.03 -28.38
CA ILE A 19 14.27 34.20 -27.55
C ILE A 19 13.16 35.24 -27.24
N PHE A 20 12.53 35.15 -26.06
CA PHE A 20 12.82 36.04 -24.92
C PHE A 20 12.20 35.51 -23.62
N LEU A 21 13.02 35.35 -22.58
CA LEU A 21 12.55 35.25 -21.18
C LEU A 21 12.34 36.67 -20.66
N SER A 22 11.12 37.02 -20.23
CA SER A 22 10.83 38.00 -19.16
C SER A 22 9.33 38.25 -18.98
N ALA A 23 8.83 38.04 -17.76
CA ALA A 23 7.64 38.64 -17.13
C ALA A 23 6.26 38.58 -17.86
N CYS A 24 5.37 37.67 -17.40
CA CYS A 24 3.95 37.95 -17.12
C CYS A 24 3.22 36.73 -16.51
N GLY A 25 2.59 36.90 -15.34
CA GLY A 25 1.38 36.21 -14.83
C GLY A 25 1.37 34.68 -14.60
N PRO A 26 0.45 34.18 -13.74
CA PRO A 26 0.03 32.78 -13.80
C PRO A 26 -0.69 32.50 -15.14
N ALA A 27 -0.63 31.25 -15.60
CA ALA A 27 -1.31 30.84 -16.82
C ALA A 27 -2.84 30.80 -16.59
N PRO A 28 -3.67 31.22 -17.57
CA PRO A 28 -5.12 31.22 -17.40
C PRO A 28 -5.70 29.81 -17.27
N LEU A 29 -6.86 29.75 -16.61
CA LEU A 29 -7.76 28.61 -16.46
C LEU A 29 -7.93 27.81 -17.76
N GLN A 30 -8.14 26.49 -17.66
CA GLN A 30 -8.63 25.71 -18.81
C GLN A 30 -10.03 26.17 -19.21
N ASP A 31 -10.26 26.29 -20.52
CA ASP A 31 -11.54 26.72 -21.09
C ASP A 31 -12.72 25.95 -20.49
N GLY A 32 -13.66 26.69 -19.89
CA GLY A 32 -14.96 26.17 -19.48
C GLY A 32 -15.16 25.85 -17.99
N THR A 33 -14.17 25.94 -17.11
CA THR A 33 -14.37 25.66 -15.66
C THR A 33 -14.66 26.92 -14.85
N TYR A 34 -15.70 26.88 -14.01
CA TYR A 34 -16.18 27.99 -13.19
C TYR A 34 -16.34 27.60 -11.72
N VAL A 35 -16.00 28.53 -10.82
CA VAL A 35 -16.12 28.37 -9.36
C VAL A 35 -17.02 29.46 -8.81
N ILE A 36 -18.05 29.05 -8.07
CA ILE A 36 -19.10 29.92 -7.54
C ILE A 36 -19.11 29.77 -6.03
N TYR A 37 -19.04 30.90 -5.32
CA TYR A 37 -18.92 30.93 -3.88
C TYR A 37 -20.22 31.37 -3.20
N GLY A 38 -20.67 30.61 -2.19
CA GLY A 38 -21.85 30.94 -1.39
C GLY A 38 -21.55 31.86 -0.19
N PRO A 39 -22.45 32.80 0.15
CA PRO A 39 -22.10 34.03 0.87
C PRO A 39 -21.68 33.88 2.35
N GLN A 40 -21.96 32.77 3.03
CA GLN A 40 -21.63 32.61 4.44
C GLN A 40 -21.00 31.24 4.75
N PRO A 41 -19.96 31.20 5.61
CA PRO A 41 -19.49 29.94 6.16
C PRO A 41 -20.54 29.32 7.09
N ASP A 42 -20.44 28.02 7.29
CA ASP A 42 -21.12 27.34 8.38
C ASP A 42 -20.53 27.71 9.75
N GLY A 43 -21.13 27.17 10.82
CA GLY A 43 -20.69 27.42 12.20
C GLY A 43 -19.29 26.89 12.55
N GLU A 44 -18.64 26.14 11.65
CA GLU A 44 -17.29 25.60 11.80
C GLU A 44 -16.25 26.34 10.92
N GLY A 45 -16.66 27.36 10.15
CA GLY A 45 -15.78 28.13 9.27
C GLY A 45 -15.57 27.54 7.88
N TRP A 46 -16.49 26.68 7.44
CA TRP A 46 -16.50 26.08 6.10
C TRP A 46 -17.40 26.85 5.15
N HIS A 47 -16.84 27.34 4.05
CA HIS A 47 -17.54 28.13 3.04
C HIS A 47 -18.09 27.25 1.91
N PRO A 48 -19.39 27.31 1.59
CA PRO A 48 -19.97 26.52 0.51
C PRO A 48 -19.45 27.00 -0.86
N VAL A 49 -19.06 26.06 -1.71
CA VAL A 49 -18.60 26.30 -3.08
C VAL A 49 -19.31 25.38 -4.07
N LEU A 50 -19.55 25.88 -5.27
CA LEU A 50 -20.13 25.14 -6.38
C LEU A 50 -19.16 25.21 -7.56
N LEU A 51 -18.66 24.04 -7.95
CA LEU A 51 -17.75 23.82 -9.07
C LEU A 51 -18.58 23.39 -10.27
N THR A 52 -18.39 24.01 -11.43
CA THR A 52 -19.14 23.66 -12.64
C THR A 52 -18.30 23.79 -13.90
N THR A 53 -18.61 22.96 -14.89
CA THR A 53 -17.95 22.94 -16.19
C THR A 53 -18.97 23.26 -17.28
N VAL A 54 -18.64 24.18 -18.17
CA VAL A 54 -19.38 24.52 -19.39
C VAL A 54 -18.61 23.97 -20.59
N ALA A 55 -19.30 23.24 -21.46
CA ALA A 55 -18.83 22.91 -22.80
C ALA A 55 -19.97 23.09 -23.80
N ASP A 56 -19.67 23.59 -25.00
CA ASP A 56 -20.66 23.85 -26.06
C ASP A 56 -21.93 24.55 -25.55
N ASP A 57 -21.73 25.64 -24.79
CA ASP A 57 -22.79 26.50 -24.23
C ASP A 57 -23.77 25.77 -23.28
N THR A 58 -23.33 24.63 -22.71
CA THR A 58 -24.10 23.75 -21.85
C THR A 58 -23.31 23.45 -20.56
N LEU A 59 -23.96 23.48 -19.39
CA LEU A 59 -23.36 22.99 -18.15
C LEU A 59 -23.27 21.46 -18.20
N THR A 60 -22.06 20.91 -18.18
CA THR A 60 -21.78 19.47 -18.29
C THR A 60 -21.56 18.79 -16.94
N GLU A 61 -21.13 19.55 -15.93
CA GLU A 61 -20.91 19.07 -14.57
C GLU A 61 -21.27 20.17 -13.56
N VAL A 62 -21.90 19.78 -12.45
CA VAL A 62 -22.18 20.65 -11.29
C VAL A 62 -21.89 19.84 -10.02
N ARG A 63 -20.98 20.34 -9.18
CA ARG A 63 -20.58 19.73 -7.91
C ARG A 63 -20.63 20.76 -6.79
N PHE A 64 -21.23 20.39 -5.66
CA PHE A 64 -21.22 21.19 -4.44
C PHE A 64 -20.20 20.65 -3.44
N ASP A 65 -19.50 21.54 -2.75
CA ASP A 65 -18.49 21.23 -1.73
C ASP A 65 -18.42 22.35 -0.68
N TYR A 66 -17.51 22.21 0.29
CA TYR A 66 -17.13 23.32 1.16
C TYR A 66 -15.61 23.47 1.21
N VAL A 67 -15.11 24.71 1.24
CA VAL A 67 -13.69 25.04 1.42
C VAL A 67 -13.49 25.76 2.76
N ASN A 68 -12.42 25.46 3.49
CA ASN A 68 -12.07 26.19 4.71
C ASN A 68 -10.93 27.19 4.46
N ARG A 69 -10.66 28.04 5.47
CA ARG A 69 -9.53 28.99 5.49
C ARG A 69 -8.14 28.36 5.38
N HIS A 70 -8.04 27.03 5.47
CA HIS A 70 -6.80 26.25 5.39
C HIS A 70 -6.60 25.60 4.01
N SER A 71 -7.38 26.01 3.00
CA SER A 71 -7.29 25.50 1.61
C SER A 71 -7.79 24.07 1.42
N GLU A 72 -8.44 23.48 2.42
CA GLU A 72 -8.93 22.10 2.37
C GLU A 72 -10.36 22.06 1.84
N LEU A 73 -10.70 21.08 1.00
CA LEU A 73 -12.09 20.75 0.68
C LEU A 73 -12.67 19.77 1.71
N ARG A 74 -13.94 19.94 2.08
CA ARG A 74 -14.58 19.08 3.10
C ARG A 74 -14.76 17.66 2.58
N SER A 75 -14.89 17.48 1.27
CA SER A 75 -14.84 16.18 0.59
C SER A 75 -13.48 15.48 0.67
N GLU A 76 -12.37 16.21 0.74
CA GLU A 76 -11.02 15.63 0.88
C GLU A 76 -10.72 15.19 2.32
N LEU A 77 -11.41 15.79 3.30
CA LEU A 77 -11.35 15.40 4.71
C LEU A 77 -12.38 14.31 5.09
N ALA A 78 -13.31 13.96 4.19
CA ALA A 78 -14.40 13.03 4.47
C ALA A 78 -14.18 11.65 3.85
N VAL A 79 -14.34 10.60 4.66
CA VAL A 79 -14.53 9.24 4.14
C VAL A 79 -15.86 9.19 3.39
N TRP A 80 -15.82 8.80 2.11
CA TRP A 80 -16.88 9.04 1.13
C TRP A 80 -18.25 8.40 1.48
N ASP A 81 -19.33 9.17 1.39
CA ASP A 81 -20.72 8.67 1.22
C ASP A 81 -21.20 8.99 -0.20
N ARG A 82 -21.84 8.02 -0.84
CA ARG A 82 -22.01 7.86 -2.29
C ARG A 82 -23.09 8.74 -2.92
N ARG A 83 -23.51 9.83 -2.27
CA ARG A 83 -24.84 10.45 -2.47
C ARG A 83 -24.90 11.83 -3.13
N TYR A 84 -23.79 12.45 -3.50
CA TYR A 84 -23.77 13.87 -3.92
C TYR A 84 -22.92 14.22 -5.17
N SER A 85 -22.78 13.28 -6.11
CA SER A 85 -22.27 13.57 -7.46
C SER A 85 -23.30 13.14 -8.52
N SER A 86 -23.77 14.09 -9.33
CA SER A 86 -24.69 13.81 -10.43
C SER A 86 -24.28 14.59 -11.67
N SER A 87 -23.83 13.86 -12.69
CA SER A 87 -23.57 14.38 -14.03
C SER A 87 -24.88 14.48 -14.81
N TYR A 88 -25.27 15.69 -15.22
CA TYR A 88 -26.48 15.91 -16.02
C TYR A 88 -26.10 16.36 -17.42
N SER A 89 -26.54 15.63 -18.45
CA SER A 89 -26.42 16.03 -19.86
C SER A 89 -27.76 16.62 -20.34
N THR A 90 -28.19 17.73 -19.72
CA THR A 90 -29.46 18.41 -20.00
C THR A 90 -29.26 19.93 -19.98
N SER A 91 -30.26 20.72 -20.37
CA SER A 91 -30.19 22.18 -20.21
C SER A 91 -30.07 22.55 -18.73
N ALA A 92 -29.40 23.67 -18.44
CA ALA A 92 -29.09 24.12 -17.08
C ALA A 92 -30.29 24.00 -16.10
N ALA A 93 -31.45 24.52 -16.50
CA ALA A 93 -32.67 24.46 -15.69
C ALA A 93 -33.10 23.02 -15.32
N ALA A 94 -33.03 22.08 -16.26
CA ALA A 94 -33.43 20.68 -16.04
C ALA A 94 -32.43 19.91 -15.17
N ALA A 95 -31.13 20.23 -15.26
CA ALA A 95 -30.12 19.71 -14.35
C ALA A 95 -30.37 20.17 -12.90
N TYR A 96 -30.73 21.45 -12.72
CA TYR A 96 -30.99 22.02 -11.40
C TYR A 96 -32.32 21.60 -10.78
N GLU A 97 -33.41 21.42 -11.54
CA GLU A 97 -34.65 20.83 -11.01
C GLU A 97 -34.40 19.40 -10.50
N SER A 98 -33.69 18.58 -11.27
CA SER A 98 -33.32 17.20 -10.90
C SER A 98 -32.47 17.15 -9.62
N PHE A 99 -31.55 18.10 -9.45
CA PHE A 99 -30.72 18.23 -8.25
C PHE A 99 -31.54 18.68 -7.03
N ALA A 100 -32.40 19.69 -7.20
CA ALA A 100 -33.26 20.20 -6.13
C ALA A 100 -34.28 19.15 -5.66
N GLU A 101 -34.76 18.29 -6.56
CA GLU A 101 -35.67 17.19 -6.23
C GLU A 101 -34.95 16.07 -5.45
N ALA A 102 -33.78 15.63 -5.93
CA ALA A 102 -32.92 14.67 -5.22
C ALA A 102 -32.49 15.14 -3.81
N PHE A 103 -32.33 16.45 -3.62
CA PHE A 103 -32.03 17.05 -2.32
C PHE A 103 -33.23 17.03 -1.36
N ARG A 104 -34.46 17.25 -1.85
CA ARG A 104 -35.69 17.19 -1.02
C ARG A 104 -36.00 15.80 -0.48
N GLU A 105 -35.62 14.74 -1.22
CA GLU A 105 -35.88 13.35 -0.82
C GLU A 105 -34.90 12.83 0.26
N ASN A 106 -33.66 13.32 0.29
CA ASN A 106 -32.64 12.92 1.27
C ASN A 106 -32.86 13.58 2.65
N ARG A 107 -33.85 13.12 3.42
CA ARG A 107 -34.13 13.53 4.81
C ARG A 107 -33.08 13.04 5.84
N GLY A 108 -31.80 13.19 5.54
CA GLY A 108 -30.67 12.82 6.41
C GLY A 108 -29.95 13.99 7.08
N PHE A 109 -30.23 15.23 6.66
CA PHE A 109 -29.57 16.44 7.16
C PHE A 109 -30.60 17.36 7.82
N THR A 110 -30.37 17.74 9.07
CA THR A 110 -30.98 18.93 9.66
C THR A 110 -29.91 20.02 9.63
N PRO A 111 -29.89 20.90 8.61
CA PRO A 111 -29.11 22.13 8.74
C PRO A 111 -29.64 22.93 9.92
N SER A 112 -28.82 23.79 10.51
CA SER A 112 -29.39 24.94 11.21
C SER A 112 -30.28 25.69 10.21
N GLU A 113 -31.55 25.94 10.57
CA GLU A 113 -32.65 26.31 9.65
C GLU A 113 -32.47 27.65 8.89
N HIS A 114 -31.29 28.26 8.90
CA HIS A 114 -31.01 29.60 8.38
C HIS A 114 -30.10 29.64 7.14
N THR A 115 -29.26 28.64 6.87
CA THR A 115 -28.19 28.81 5.84
C THR A 115 -28.63 28.55 4.40
N PHE A 116 -29.66 27.72 4.17
CA PHE A 116 -30.14 27.37 2.80
C PHE A 116 -31.55 27.85 2.47
N ASN A 117 -32.28 28.42 3.42
CA ASN A 117 -33.59 29.06 3.18
C ASN A 117 -33.48 30.44 2.48
N SER A 118 -32.26 30.89 2.19
CA SER A 118 -31.94 32.18 1.55
C SER A 118 -31.53 32.07 0.08
N ILE A 119 -31.38 30.85 -0.47
CA ILE A 119 -31.12 30.64 -1.91
C ILE A 119 -32.42 30.20 -2.56
N VAL A 120 -33.05 31.11 -3.31
CA VAL A 120 -34.30 30.85 -4.03
C VAL A 120 -33.97 30.29 -5.42
N LEU A 121 -34.90 29.54 -6.02
CA LEU A 121 -34.71 28.96 -7.38
C LEU A 121 -34.29 30.02 -8.42
N ALA A 122 -34.82 31.25 -8.27
CA ALA A 122 -34.49 32.40 -9.12
C ALA A 122 -33.02 32.83 -9.05
N ASP A 123 -32.37 32.70 -7.89
CA ASP A 123 -30.96 33.05 -7.72
C ASP A 123 -30.04 32.07 -8.47
N MET A 124 -30.46 30.80 -8.54
CA MET A 124 -29.77 29.73 -9.28
C MET A 124 -29.99 29.85 -10.80
N GLU A 125 -31.17 30.28 -11.25
CA GLU A 125 -31.41 30.61 -12.67
C GLU A 125 -30.56 31.81 -13.12
N ALA A 126 -30.54 32.89 -12.33
CA ALA A 126 -29.73 34.08 -12.60
C ALA A 126 -28.22 33.78 -12.62
N LEU A 127 -27.78 32.87 -11.76
CA LEU A 127 -26.41 32.36 -11.69
C LEU A 127 -26.04 31.51 -12.92
N SER A 128 -26.87 30.53 -13.30
CA SER A 128 -26.60 29.68 -14.46
C SER A 128 -26.54 30.50 -15.76
N THR A 129 -27.37 31.53 -15.87
CA THR A 129 -27.33 32.51 -16.95
C THR A 129 -26.02 33.30 -16.93
N ALA A 130 -25.54 33.72 -15.76
CA ALA A 130 -24.27 34.46 -15.63
C ALA A 130 -23.04 33.65 -16.05
N VAL A 131 -22.99 32.37 -15.67
CA VAL A 131 -21.89 31.45 -16.02
C VAL A 131 -21.86 31.19 -17.52
N LEU A 132 -23.02 30.99 -18.15
CA LEU A 132 -23.11 30.81 -19.60
C LEU A 132 -22.79 32.12 -20.37
N GLU A 133 -23.21 33.28 -19.86
CA GLU A 133 -22.82 34.58 -20.44
C GLU A 133 -21.31 34.85 -20.35
N ALA A 134 -20.67 34.57 -19.21
CA ALA A 134 -19.22 34.65 -19.05
C ALA A 134 -18.47 33.66 -19.96
N SER A 135 -19.01 32.45 -20.11
CA SER A 135 -18.45 31.45 -21.03
C SER A 135 -18.56 31.86 -22.50
N ARG A 136 -19.64 32.52 -22.91
CA ARG A 136 -19.77 33.12 -24.25
C ARG A 136 -18.85 34.31 -24.48
N ALA A 137 -18.46 35.02 -23.41
CA ALA A 137 -17.50 36.11 -23.45
C ALA A 137 -16.03 35.63 -23.49
N GLY A 138 -15.76 34.37 -23.12
CA GLY A 138 -14.40 33.84 -23.01
C GLY A 138 -13.68 34.30 -21.74
N GLU A 139 -14.42 34.61 -20.67
CA GLU A 139 -13.91 35.12 -19.40
C GLU A 139 -14.08 34.06 -18.29
N PRO A 140 -13.13 33.11 -18.14
CA PRO A 140 -13.15 32.18 -17.01
C PRO A 140 -12.72 32.91 -15.72
N GLY A 141 -13.48 32.74 -14.63
CA GLY A 141 -13.24 33.48 -13.38
C GLY A 141 -14.10 33.02 -12.19
N MET A 142 -13.86 33.65 -11.03
CA MET A 142 -14.57 33.40 -9.76
C MET A 142 -15.69 34.43 -9.53
N TYR A 143 -16.85 33.94 -9.07
CA TYR A 143 -18.05 34.77 -8.85
C TYR A 143 -18.63 34.59 -7.45
N ARG A 144 -19.06 35.70 -6.83
CA ARG A 144 -19.69 35.74 -5.50
C ARG A 144 -21.21 35.84 -5.63
N LEU A 145 -21.96 34.98 -4.95
CA LEU A 145 -23.41 35.13 -4.77
C LEU A 145 -23.71 36.14 -3.65
N GLY A 146 -24.39 37.23 -3.98
CA GLY A 146 -24.93 38.22 -3.05
C GLY A 146 -26.43 38.42 -3.25
N ALA A 147 -27.12 38.90 -2.22
CA ALA A 147 -28.59 38.98 -2.16
C ALA A 147 -29.27 39.91 -3.20
N GLU A 148 -28.51 40.71 -3.94
CA GLU A 148 -29.01 41.57 -5.03
C GLU A 148 -28.26 41.37 -6.37
N GLY A 149 -27.42 40.33 -6.48
CA GLY A 149 -26.81 39.88 -7.74
C GLY A 149 -25.36 40.30 -8.03
N ARG A 150 -24.67 39.43 -8.78
CA ARG A 150 -23.38 39.54 -9.50
C ARG A 150 -22.35 40.59 -8.99
N GLU A 151 -21.34 40.13 -8.26
CA GLU A 151 -19.99 40.75 -8.27
C GLU A 151 -18.96 39.74 -8.79
N ALA A 152 -18.17 40.17 -9.79
CA ALA A 152 -16.93 39.50 -10.18
C ALA A 152 -15.82 39.90 -9.20
N ILE A 153 -15.00 38.95 -8.75
CA ILE A 153 -13.98 39.20 -7.73
C ILE A 153 -12.69 39.66 -8.40
N ASP A 154 -12.37 40.95 -8.28
CA ASP A 154 -11.04 41.49 -8.62
C ASP A 154 -10.05 41.10 -7.51
N GLU A 155 -8.85 40.60 -7.84
CA GLU A 155 -7.84 40.15 -6.87
C GLU A 155 -7.48 41.24 -5.85
N GLY A 156 -7.49 42.51 -6.28
CA GLY A 156 -7.25 43.68 -5.43
C GLY A 156 -8.35 43.97 -4.39
N SER A 157 -9.49 43.29 -4.46
CA SER A 157 -10.66 43.48 -3.58
C SER A 157 -10.81 42.42 -2.49
N LEU A 158 -9.98 41.37 -2.52
CA LEU A 158 -10.04 40.25 -1.58
C LEU A 158 -9.66 40.67 -0.14
N SER A 159 -10.46 40.26 0.84
CA SER A 159 -10.11 40.45 2.25
C SER A 159 -8.97 39.50 2.67
N ALA A 160 -8.28 39.83 3.76
CA ALA A 160 -7.19 39.01 4.31
C ALA A 160 -7.63 37.58 4.74
N ALA A 161 -8.94 37.33 4.89
CA ALA A 161 -9.48 36.00 5.15
C ALA A 161 -9.67 35.17 3.87
N GLU A 162 -9.78 35.82 2.70
CA GLU A 162 -10.07 35.18 1.41
C GLU A 162 -8.79 34.86 0.60
N GLN A 163 -7.68 35.57 0.84
CA GLN A 163 -6.41 35.31 0.12
C GLN A 163 -5.86 33.88 0.26
N PRO A 164 -5.91 33.19 1.43
CA PRO A 164 -5.49 31.79 1.52
C PRO A 164 -6.35 30.84 0.68
N ILE A 165 -7.63 31.20 0.45
CA ILE A 165 -8.59 30.38 -0.29
C ILE A 165 -8.30 30.48 -1.80
N LEU A 166 -7.82 31.63 -2.30
CA LEU A 166 -7.39 31.76 -3.69
C LEU A 166 -6.20 30.83 -4.01
N ALA A 167 -5.18 30.83 -3.13
CA ALA A 167 -4.00 29.98 -3.25
C ALA A 167 -4.33 28.46 -3.21
N ALA A 168 -5.44 28.09 -2.56
CA ALA A 168 -5.99 26.73 -2.62
C ALA A 168 -6.36 26.34 -4.05
N VAL A 169 -7.20 27.17 -4.68
CA VAL A 169 -7.78 26.91 -6.00
C VAL A 169 -6.68 26.88 -7.06
N GLU A 170 -5.70 27.78 -6.98
CA GLU A 170 -4.51 27.75 -7.85
C GLU A 170 -3.69 26.45 -7.71
N HIS A 171 -3.55 25.91 -6.49
CA HIS A 171 -2.83 24.66 -6.25
C HIS A 171 -3.53 23.43 -6.88
N PHE A 172 -4.87 23.38 -6.80
CA PHE A 172 -5.66 22.29 -7.38
C PHE A 172 -5.73 22.33 -8.91
N MET A 173 -5.56 23.50 -9.52
CA MET A 173 -5.64 23.68 -10.98
C MET A 173 -4.30 23.51 -11.71
N SER A 174 -3.26 23.00 -11.03
CA SER A 174 -2.02 22.63 -11.71
C SER A 174 -2.28 21.51 -12.75
N PRO A 175 -1.78 21.61 -13.99
CA PRO A 175 -2.01 20.59 -15.04
C PRO A 175 -1.58 19.18 -14.61
N ASP A 176 -0.54 19.08 -13.79
CA ASP A 176 -0.02 17.82 -13.24
C ASP A 176 -0.99 17.14 -12.26
N SER A 177 -1.77 17.93 -11.51
CA SER A 177 -2.77 17.42 -10.55
C SER A 177 -3.96 16.80 -11.30
N LEU A 178 -4.46 17.52 -12.30
CA LEU A 178 -5.61 17.09 -13.11
C LEU A 178 -5.27 15.90 -14.03
N VAL A 179 -4.05 15.83 -14.57
CA VAL A 179 -3.59 14.68 -15.37
C VAL A 179 -3.44 13.40 -14.52
N ARG A 180 -3.02 13.51 -13.25
CA ARG A 180 -2.97 12.36 -12.32
C ARG A 180 -4.38 11.86 -12.00
N LEU A 181 -5.31 12.76 -11.71
CA LEU A 181 -6.71 12.43 -11.45
C LEU A 181 -7.38 11.78 -12.69
N ALA A 182 -7.18 12.36 -13.88
CA ALA A 182 -7.73 11.82 -15.13
C ALA A 182 -7.14 10.47 -15.54
N ARG A 183 -5.90 10.14 -15.14
CA ARG A 183 -5.32 8.80 -15.31
C ARG A 183 -5.93 7.79 -14.34
N SER A 184 -6.05 8.15 -13.06
CA SER A 184 -6.71 7.34 -12.01
C SER A 184 -8.15 6.95 -12.41
N ILE A 185 -8.93 7.91 -12.91
CA ILE A 185 -10.31 7.67 -13.36
C ILE A 185 -10.36 6.79 -14.63
N ARG A 186 -9.37 6.90 -15.54
CA ARG A 186 -9.31 6.06 -16.75
C ARG A 186 -8.82 4.62 -16.48
N SER A 187 -8.02 4.38 -15.45
CA SER A 187 -7.63 3.02 -15.01
C SER A 187 -8.80 2.20 -14.43
N GLY A 188 -9.96 2.82 -14.17
CA GLY A 188 -11.21 2.11 -13.86
C GLY A 188 -11.95 1.53 -15.07
N SER A 189 -11.42 1.67 -16.30
CA SER A 189 -12.06 1.15 -17.51
C SER A 189 -11.64 -0.30 -17.81
N ASN A 190 -12.65 -1.16 -18.03
CA ASN A 190 -12.46 -2.50 -18.60
C ASN A 190 -11.71 -2.38 -19.94
N THR A 191 -10.41 -2.67 -19.93
CA THR A 191 -9.61 -2.79 -21.14
C THR A 191 -9.30 -4.26 -21.37
N GLN A 192 -9.59 -4.74 -22.57
CA GLN A 192 -9.21 -6.08 -23.03
C GLN A 192 -7.69 -6.10 -23.31
N PRO A 193 -6.91 -6.97 -22.65
CA PRO A 193 -5.51 -7.21 -22.96
C PRO A 193 -5.40 -8.44 -23.87
N GLU A 194 -5.02 -8.18 -25.12
CA GLU A 194 -4.39 -9.22 -25.93
C GLU A 194 -2.94 -9.47 -25.44
N ALA A 195 -2.32 -10.55 -25.91
CA ALA A 195 -1.06 -11.06 -25.39
C ALA A 195 0.07 -10.00 -25.30
N GLY A 196 0.76 -9.98 -24.15
CA GLY A 196 1.94 -9.12 -23.90
C GLY A 196 1.74 -8.01 -22.86
N ALA A 197 0.57 -7.90 -22.23
CA ALA A 197 0.30 -6.89 -21.20
C ALA A 197 1.20 -7.04 -19.95
N ILE A 198 1.55 -5.91 -19.35
CA ILE A 198 2.39 -5.82 -18.16
C ILE A 198 1.63 -5.12 -17.03
N ALA A 199 1.92 -5.45 -15.78
CA ALA A 199 1.38 -4.70 -14.64
C ALA A 199 2.30 -4.72 -13.43
N ALA A 200 2.21 -3.66 -12.62
CA ALA A 200 2.91 -3.54 -11.35
C ALA A 200 2.01 -2.82 -10.33
N VAL A 201 2.12 -3.20 -9.06
CA VAL A 201 1.37 -2.58 -7.97
C VAL A 201 2.20 -2.57 -6.67
N SER A 202 2.13 -1.48 -5.92
CA SER A 202 2.81 -1.33 -4.63
C SER A 202 2.16 -0.26 -3.75
N GLN A 203 2.62 -0.17 -2.51
CA GLN A 203 2.17 0.85 -1.54
C GLN A 203 2.73 2.26 -1.81
N HIS A 204 3.54 2.48 -2.85
CA HIS A 204 4.09 3.80 -3.17
C HIS A 204 4.25 4.07 -4.67
N GLU A 205 3.68 5.17 -5.17
CA GLU A 205 3.64 5.57 -6.59
C GLU A 205 5.01 5.46 -7.29
N MET A 206 6.05 6.08 -6.73
CA MET A 206 7.42 6.05 -7.28
C MET A 206 7.98 4.64 -7.45
N ALA A 207 7.62 3.70 -6.58
CA ALA A 207 8.01 2.31 -6.73
C ALA A 207 7.22 1.64 -7.86
N THR A 208 5.89 1.78 -7.89
CA THR A 208 5.04 1.27 -8.98
C THR A 208 5.46 1.79 -10.35
N GLU A 209 5.70 3.09 -10.50
CA GLU A 209 6.20 3.70 -11.74
C GLU A 209 7.58 3.14 -12.14
N THR A 210 8.46 2.87 -11.17
CA THR A 210 9.77 2.26 -11.44
C THR A 210 9.62 0.83 -11.95
N GLY A 211 8.73 0.03 -11.34
CA GLY A 211 8.38 -1.31 -11.81
C GLY A 211 7.88 -1.31 -13.25
N ILE A 212 6.91 -0.44 -13.58
CA ILE A 212 6.41 -0.28 -14.95
C ILE A 212 7.53 0.11 -15.92
N ARG A 213 8.37 1.11 -15.60
CA ARG A 213 9.49 1.51 -16.48
C ARG A 213 10.48 0.36 -16.76
N VAL A 214 10.70 -0.54 -15.80
CA VAL A 214 11.55 -1.73 -16.00
C VAL A 214 10.89 -2.72 -16.96
N LEU A 215 9.59 -2.99 -16.77
CA LEU A 215 8.81 -3.90 -17.64
C LEU A 215 8.66 -3.35 -19.07
N GLU A 216 8.40 -2.04 -19.24
CA GLU A 216 8.37 -1.33 -20.52
C GLU A 216 9.70 -1.46 -21.27
N ARG A 217 10.83 -1.41 -20.55
CA ARG A 217 12.19 -1.56 -21.10
C ARG A 217 12.62 -3.01 -21.32
N GLY A 218 11.72 -3.97 -21.08
CA GLY A 218 11.95 -5.40 -21.33
C GLY A 218 12.68 -6.14 -20.21
N GLY A 219 12.64 -5.64 -18.97
CA GLY A 219 12.98 -6.44 -17.80
C GLY A 219 11.88 -7.46 -17.46
N THR A 220 12.22 -8.47 -16.69
CA THR A 220 11.30 -9.50 -16.19
C THR A 220 10.49 -9.01 -14.99
N ALA A 221 9.52 -9.82 -14.55
CA ALA A 221 8.83 -9.61 -13.29
C ALA A 221 9.80 -9.56 -12.09
N ALA A 222 10.90 -10.34 -12.12
CA ALA A 222 11.94 -10.34 -11.09
C ALA A 222 12.75 -9.03 -11.06
N ASP A 223 13.17 -8.55 -12.24
CA ASP A 223 13.83 -7.25 -12.38
C ASP A 223 12.95 -6.13 -11.82
N ALA A 224 11.65 -6.16 -12.16
CA ALA A 224 10.67 -5.16 -11.75
C ALA A 224 10.45 -5.14 -10.23
N VAL A 225 10.14 -6.28 -9.60
CA VAL A 225 9.91 -6.30 -8.14
C VAL A 225 11.16 -5.96 -7.34
N PHE A 226 12.36 -6.30 -7.82
CA PHE A 226 13.60 -5.87 -7.19
C PHE A 226 13.78 -4.35 -7.26
N ALA A 227 13.63 -3.74 -8.44
CA ALA A 227 13.75 -2.28 -8.62
C ALA A 227 12.69 -1.51 -7.81
N MET A 228 11.45 -2.01 -7.78
CA MET A 228 10.39 -1.49 -6.90
C MET A 228 10.82 -1.56 -5.43
N SER A 229 11.33 -2.70 -4.95
CA SER A 229 11.78 -2.84 -3.56
C SER A 229 13.00 -1.98 -3.25
N ALA A 230 13.90 -1.73 -4.21
CA ALA A 230 15.03 -0.82 -4.06
C ALA A 230 14.54 0.61 -3.83
N VAL A 231 13.55 1.08 -4.59
CA VAL A 231 12.91 2.39 -4.37
C VAL A 231 12.17 2.45 -3.03
N LEU A 232 11.41 1.41 -2.66
CA LEU A 232 10.74 1.33 -1.34
C LEU A 232 11.72 1.38 -0.17
N SER A 233 12.97 0.95 -0.37
CA SER A 233 14.06 1.07 0.62
C SER A 233 14.51 2.52 0.87
N VAL A 234 14.03 3.47 0.08
CA VAL A 234 14.33 4.90 0.15
C VAL A 234 13.07 5.70 0.51
N VAL A 235 11.93 5.40 -0.13
CA VAL A 235 10.68 6.17 0.07
C VAL A 235 9.81 5.67 1.24
N GLU A 236 9.90 4.38 1.57
CA GLU A 236 9.27 3.77 2.76
C GLU A 236 10.30 2.98 3.63
N PRO A 237 11.45 3.58 3.99
CA PRO A 237 12.59 2.87 4.59
C PRO A 237 12.29 2.34 5.99
N MET A 238 11.23 2.86 6.63
CA MET A 238 10.73 2.42 7.93
C MET A 238 9.82 1.17 7.84
N LEU A 239 9.33 0.84 6.65
CA LEU A 239 8.50 -0.34 6.41
C LEU A 239 9.34 -1.50 5.85
N SER A 240 10.24 -1.20 4.90
CA SER A 240 11.00 -2.21 4.16
C SER A 240 12.40 -1.74 3.74
N SER A 241 13.28 -2.71 3.43
CA SER A 241 14.60 -2.43 2.88
C SER A 241 15.17 -3.68 2.18
N VAL A 242 15.72 -3.52 0.97
CA VAL A 242 16.51 -4.56 0.28
C VAL A 242 17.79 -4.93 1.04
N PHE A 243 18.29 -4.03 1.88
CA PHE A 243 19.51 -4.23 2.67
C PHE A 243 19.23 -4.63 4.11
N GLY A 244 18.35 -3.90 4.82
CA GLY A 244 18.19 -4.04 6.28
C GLY A 244 17.15 -5.04 6.76
N GLY A 245 16.28 -5.53 5.85
CA GLY A 245 15.09 -6.32 6.18
C GLY A 245 15.18 -7.83 5.96
N GLY A 246 14.00 -8.44 5.91
CA GLY A 246 13.78 -9.77 5.35
C GLY A 246 12.66 -9.75 4.31
N THR A 247 12.77 -10.60 3.29
CA THR A 247 11.82 -10.68 2.17
C THR A 247 11.33 -12.12 1.95
N TRP A 248 10.07 -12.27 1.54
CA TRP A 248 9.52 -13.51 1.02
C TRP A 248 8.89 -13.25 -0.35
N MET A 249 9.12 -14.17 -1.27
CA MET A 249 8.77 -14.03 -2.68
C MET A 249 8.19 -15.35 -3.20
N LEU A 250 7.11 -15.27 -3.96
CA LEU A 250 6.63 -16.34 -4.84
C LEU A 250 6.85 -15.88 -6.28
N TYR A 251 7.52 -16.69 -7.08
CA TYR A 251 7.81 -16.40 -8.49
C TYR A 251 7.31 -17.53 -9.37
N TYR A 252 6.45 -17.22 -10.33
CA TYR A 252 6.02 -18.11 -11.38
C TYR A 252 6.83 -17.83 -12.66
N ASP A 253 7.54 -18.86 -13.13
CA ASP A 253 8.24 -18.88 -14.40
C ASP A 253 7.35 -19.48 -15.48
N ALA A 254 6.92 -18.65 -16.43
CA ALA A 254 6.05 -19.06 -17.53
C ALA A 254 6.76 -19.96 -18.57
N ALA A 255 8.10 -19.96 -18.60
CA ALA A 255 8.85 -20.82 -19.52
C ALA A 255 8.92 -22.27 -19.04
N SER A 256 8.90 -22.51 -17.72
CA SER A 256 8.88 -23.86 -17.14
C SER A 256 7.52 -24.29 -16.56
N ASP A 257 6.54 -23.39 -16.48
CA ASP A 257 5.21 -23.60 -15.87
C ASP A 257 5.35 -24.00 -14.38
N ARG A 258 6.20 -23.29 -13.64
CA ARG A 258 6.52 -23.59 -12.23
C ARG A 258 6.53 -22.35 -11.35
N THR A 259 5.94 -22.49 -10.17
CA THR A 259 6.05 -21.53 -9.07
C THR A 259 7.11 -21.96 -8.07
N VAL A 260 8.06 -21.08 -7.75
CA VAL A 260 9.11 -21.27 -6.74
C VAL A 260 9.02 -20.22 -5.63
N SER A 261 9.59 -20.54 -4.48
CA SER A 261 9.58 -19.71 -3.27
C SER A 261 10.99 -19.32 -2.85
N TYR A 262 11.23 -18.02 -2.62
CA TYR A 262 12.49 -17.51 -2.06
C TYR A 262 12.27 -16.88 -0.68
N GLY A 263 13.16 -17.21 0.27
CA GLY A 263 13.12 -16.71 1.65
C GLY A 263 14.39 -15.99 2.04
N GLY A 264 14.43 -14.67 1.82
CA GLY A 264 15.50 -13.79 2.27
C GLY A 264 15.36 -13.40 3.74
N VAL A 265 15.46 -14.38 4.65
CA VAL A 265 15.43 -14.16 6.11
C VAL A 265 16.73 -14.67 6.72
N GLY A 266 17.54 -13.77 7.31
CA GLY A 266 18.79 -14.15 7.95
C GLY A 266 18.60 -14.74 9.36
N PRO A 267 19.64 -15.35 9.92
CA PRO A 267 19.62 -15.90 11.27
C PRO A 267 19.71 -14.82 12.36
N THR A 268 19.28 -15.17 13.57
CA THR A 268 19.71 -14.50 14.81
C THR A 268 21.25 -14.53 14.93
N PRO A 269 21.87 -13.51 15.54
CA PRO A 269 23.31 -13.54 15.83
C PRO A 269 23.68 -14.74 16.70
N MET A 270 24.89 -15.25 16.58
CA MET A 270 25.36 -16.38 17.39
C MET A 270 25.42 -16.07 18.90
N ALA A 271 25.42 -14.78 19.26
CA ALA A 271 25.33 -14.32 20.65
C ALA A 271 23.90 -14.30 21.23
N ALA A 272 22.85 -14.56 20.43
CA ALA A 272 21.46 -14.48 20.84
C ALA A 272 20.97 -15.78 21.51
N THR A 273 21.35 -15.97 22.77
CA THR A 273 20.93 -17.12 23.60
C THR A 273 19.69 -16.80 24.44
N ILE A 274 18.99 -17.83 24.91
CA ILE A 274 17.80 -17.73 25.77
C ILE A 274 18.09 -16.98 27.08
N GLU A 275 19.27 -17.19 27.67
CA GLU A 275 19.69 -16.54 28.92
C GLU A 275 19.87 -15.03 28.74
N ARG A 276 20.41 -14.59 27.59
CA ARG A 276 20.47 -13.15 27.29
C ARG A 276 19.08 -12.58 27.07
N PHE A 277 18.21 -13.31 26.37
CA PHE A 277 16.85 -12.88 26.03
C PHE A 277 15.91 -12.76 27.23
N GLN A 278 16.30 -13.31 28.39
CA GLN A 278 15.62 -13.10 29.67
C GLN A 278 15.85 -11.70 30.26
N ASP A 279 16.88 -10.95 29.83
CA ASP A 279 17.03 -9.54 30.22
C ASP A 279 15.99 -8.65 29.52
N ARG A 280 14.82 -8.55 30.15
CA ARG A 280 13.71 -7.72 29.69
C ARG A 280 14.06 -6.23 29.71
N ALA A 281 14.94 -5.76 30.59
CA ALA A 281 15.25 -4.34 30.70
C ALA A 281 16.13 -3.87 29.53
N TYR A 282 17.00 -4.76 29.03
CA TYR A 282 17.74 -4.59 27.80
C TYR A 282 16.82 -4.74 26.58
N PHE A 283 16.21 -5.92 26.38
CA PHE A 283 15.41 -6.21 25.17
C PHE A 283 14.10 -5.41 25.03
N SER A 284 13.61 -4.73 26.08
CA SER A 284 12.46 -3.80 25.96
C SER A 284 12.83 -2.42 25.39
N ARG A 285 14.12 -2.07 25.32
CA ARG A 285 14.59 -0.84 24.68
C ARG A 285 14.72 -1.05 23.16
N PRO A 286 14.29 -0.10 22.31
CA PRO A 286 14.57 -0.15 20.88
C PRO A 286 16.08 -0.09 20.58
N GLY A 287 16.53 -0.79 19.54
CA GLY A 287 17.92 -0.70 19.06
C GLY A 287 18.49 -1.98 18.42
N ILE A 288 19.73 -1.89 17.92
CA ILE A 288 20.39 -2.92 17.10
C ILE A 288 20.63 -4.27 17.80
N HIS A 289 20.52 -4.31 19.12
CA HIS A 289 20.53 -5.57 19.87
C HIS A 289 19.29 -6.45 19.61
N ARG A 290 18.25 -5.94 18.91
CA ARG A 290 17.07 -6.69 18.45
C ARG A 290 17.14 -7.13 16.98
N SER A 291 18.19 -6.78 16.26
CA SER A 291 18.33 -7.08 14.83
C SER A 291 18.78 -8.52 14.60
N ILE A 292 18.10 -9.24 13.71
CA ILE A 292 18.69 -10.43 13.05
C ILE A 292 19.65 -9.96 11.95
N VAL A 293 20.50 -10.87 11.46
CA VAL A 293 21.27 -10.62 10.22
C VAL A 293 20.27 -10.31 9.10
N PRO A 294 20.36 -9.16 8.42
CA PRO A 294 19.45 -8.84 7.32
C PRO A 294 19.55 -9.87 6.19
N GLY A 295 18.41 -10.46 5.81
CA GLY A 295 18.36 -11.53 4.80
C GLY A 295 17.87 -11.08 3.43
N ALA A 296 17.31 -9.87 3.33
CA ALA A 296 16.64 -9.42 2.11
C ALA A 296 17.58 -9.41 0.89
N TRP A 297 18.82 -8.91 1.06
CA TRP A 297 19.78 -8.78 -0.04
C TRP A 297 20.13 -10.14 -0.66
N ALA A 298 20.43 -11.16 0.17
CA ALA A 298 20.70 -12.51 -0.31
C ALA A 298 19.50 -13.11 -1.08
N GLY A 299 18.27 -12.85 -0.61
CA GLY A 299 17.05 -13.28 -1.30
C GLY A 299 16.86 -12.61 -2.66
N TRP A 300 17.12 -11.30 -2.75
CA TRP A 300 17.05 -10.56 -4.00
C TRP A 300 18.12 -10.97 -5.01
N MET A 301 19.36 -11.18 -4.55
CA MET A 301 20.45 -11.65 -5.42
C MET A 301 20.20 -13.08 -5.93
N ALA A 302 19.51 -13.92 -5.15
CA ALA A 302 19.06 -15.24 -5.63
C ALA A 302 18.02 -15.11 -6.75
N LEU A 303 16.95 -14.31 -6.55
CA LEU A 303 15.92 -14.09 -7.57
C LEU A 303 16.51 -13.52 -8.87
N LEU A 304 17.43 -12.55 -8.79
CA LEU A 304 18.06 -11.96 -9.98
C LEU A 304 19.06 -12.90 -10.68
N ARG A 305 19.73 -13.80 -9.96
CA ARG A 305 20.58 -14.83 -10.60
C ARG A 305 19.77 -15.81 -11.43
N ASP A 306 18.58 -16.16 -10.96
CA ASP A 306 17.75 -17.19 -11.57
C ASP A 306 16.84 -16.61 -12.68
N TYR A 307 16.34 -15.38 -12.50
CA TYR A 307 15.30 -14.78 -13.37
C TYR A 307 15.51 -13.30 -13.75
N GLY A 308 16.64 -12.68 -13.37
CA GLY A 308 16.96 -11.31 -13.78
C GLY A 308 17.43 -11.24 -15.24
N ALA A 309 16.97 -10.24 -15.98
CA ALA A 309 17.40 -9.97 -17.36
C ALA A 309 18.02 -8.59 -17.56
N ARG A 310 18.03 -7.73 -16.53
CA ARG A 310 18.63 -6.38 -16.58
C ARG A 310 19.85 -6.26 -15.66
N PRO A 311 20.85 -5.45 -16.03
CA PRO A 311 21.99 -5.21 -15.15
C PRO A 311 21.58 -4.63 -13.79
N LEU A 312 22.18 -5.11 -12.70
CA LEU A 312 21.91 -4.60 -11.33
C LEU A 312 22.02 -3.07 -11.25
N ALA A 313 23.00 -2.49 -11.95
CA ALA A 313 23.20 -1.04 -12.05
C ALA A 313 22.02 -0.27 -12.66
N GLU A 314 21.26 -0.87 -13.59
CA GLU A 314 20.02 -0.26 -14.12
C GLU A 314 18.90 -0.31 -13.07
N LEU A 315 18.82 -1.42 -12.33
CA LEU A 315 17.75 -1.69 -11.37
C LEU A 315 17.89 -0.91 -10.06
N THR A 316 19.11 -0.57 -9.65
CA THR A 316 19.39 0.28 -8.48
C THR A 316 19.42 1.78 -8.81
N ALA A 317 19.51 2.17 -10.08
CA ALA A 317 19.72 3.56 -10.49
C ALA A 317 18.66 4.53 -9.98
N ASP A 318 17.37 4.18 -10.06
CA ASP A 318 16.29 5.04 -9.56
C ASP A 318 16.31 5.15 -8.04
N ALA A 319 16.65 4.08 -7.31
CA ALA A 319 16.79 4.11 -5.85
C ALA A 319 17.98 4.99 -5.41
N GLU A 320 19.15 4.85 -6.04
CA GLU A 320 20.32 5.70 -5.78
C GLU A 320 20.01 7.17 -6.05
N ARG A 321 19.38 7.46 -7.20
CA ARG A 321 19.01 8.82 -7.60
C ARG A 321 17.99 9.43 -6.64
N ILE A 322 16.90 8.74 -6.33
CA ILE A 322 15.87 9.22 -5.38
C ILE A 322 16.47 9.43 -3.98
N ALA A 323 17.41 8.58 -3.55
CA ALA A 323 18.09 8.75 -2.27
C ALA A 323 19.01 9.99 -2.25
N ARG A 324 19.71 10.29 -3.35
CA ARG A 324 20.64 11.42 -3.45
C ARG A 324 19.92 12.75 -3.71
N ASP A 325 19.01 12.79 -4.67
CA ASP A 325 18.24 13.98 -5.08
C ASP A 325 17.14 14.33 -4.07
N GLY A 326 16.66 13.30 -3.35
CA GLY A 326 15.58 13.39 -2.37
C GLY A 326 14.19 13.30 -2.98
N HIS A 327 13.20 13.07 -2.10
CA HIS A 327 11.79 12.98 -2.46
C HIS A 327 10.92 13.70 -1.41
N PRO A 328 9.69 14.13 -1.74
CA PRO A 328 8.73 14.59 -0.73
C PRO A 328 8.44 13.49 0.28
N LEU A 329 8.46 13.84 1.57
CA LEU A 329 8.03 12.95 2.64
C LEU A 329 6.50 12.79 2.61
N SER A 330 6.00 11.57 2.45
CA SER A 330 4.55 11.31 2.44
C SER A 330 3.89 11.57 3.81
N SER A 331 2.59 11.88 3.81
CA SER A 331 1.82 12.10 5.04
C SER A 331 1.82 10.88 5.96
N ILE A 332 1.82 9.67 5.39
CA ILE A 332 1.88 8.42 6.15
C ILE A 332 3.28 8.18 6.75
N SER A 333 4.35 8.44 6.00
CA SER A 333 5.72 8.42 6.56
C SER A 333 5.88 9.45 7.68
N ARG A 334 5.27 10.63 7.54
CA ARG A 334 5.23 11.66 8.59
C ARG A 334 4.47 11.22 9.84
N LEU A 335 3.39 10.46 9.71
CA LEU A 335 2.67 9.88 10.84
C LEU A 335 3.55 8.88 11.60
N TYR A 336 4.18 7.96 10.88
CA TYR A 336 5.08 6.97 11.50
C TYR A 336 6.30 7.61 12.18
N LEU A 337 6.95 8.58 11.52
CA LEU A 337 8.04 9.35 12.10
C LEU A 337 7.61 10.08 13.38
N GLY A 338 6.44 10.72 13.37
CA GLY A 338 5.89 11.41 14.55
C GLY A 338 5.66 10.45 15.73
N SER A 339 5.13 9.26 15.48
CA SER A 339 4.93 8.22 16.50
C SER A 339 6.23 7.70 17.15
N ARG A 340 7.38 7.99 16.54
CA ARG A 340 8.72 7.51 16.96
C ARG A 340 9.71 8.65 17.21
N GLU A 341 9.29 9.91 17.23
CA GLU A 341 10.18 11.07 17.29
C GLU A 341 11.17 11.03 18.47
N ALA A 342 10.69 10.62 19.66
CA ALA A 342 11.53 10.50 20.86
C ALA A 342 12.66 9.45 20.70
N GLN A 343 12.46 8.42 19.88
CA GLN A 343 13.48 7.40 19.58
C GLN A 343 14.41 7.88 18.45
N ILE A 344 13.85 8.49 17.41
CA ILE A 344 14.60 9.13 16.31
C ILE A 344 15.63 10.12 16.85
N ARG A 345 15.26 10.97 17.82
CA ARG A 345 16.15 11.94 18.46
C ARG A 345 17.28 11.32 19.30
N GLN A 346 17.19 10.03 19.67
CA GLN A 346 18.23 9.30 20.40
C GLN A 346 19.26 8.64 19.48
N TRP A 347 18.97 8.52 18.17
CA TRP A 347 19.87 7.94 17.17
C TRP A 347 20.41 9.03 16.25
N PRO A 348 21.67 9.50 16.42
CA PRO A 348 22.20 10.62 15.66
C PRO A 348 22.10 10.45 14.14
N ASP A 349 22.34 9.24 13.64
CA ASP A 349 22.32 8.90 12.21
C ASP A 349 20.90 9.00 11.62
N THR A 350 19.89 8.58 12.38
CA THR A 350 18.48 8.73 12.02
C THR A 350 18.02 10.18 12.16
N ALA A 351 18.45 10.88 13.21
CA ALA A 351 18.12 12.27 13.45
C ALA A 351 18.66 13.17 12.32
N ALA A 352 19.85 12.88 11.77
CA ALA A 352 20.43 13.60 10.65
C ALA A 352 19.56 13.58 9.37
N ILE A 353 18.75 12.52 9.17
CA ILE A 353 17.83 12.40 8.03
C ILE A 353 16.53 13.17 8.29
N TYR A 354 15.94 12.99 9.48
CA TYR A 354 14.55 13.39 9.75
C TYR A 354 14.38 14.61 10.66
N ILE A 355 15.44 15.16 11.26
CA ILE A 355 15.39 16.37 12.09
C ILE A 355 16.15 17.50 11.40
N ARG A 356 15.46 18.60 11.06
CA ARG A 356 16.05 19.84 10.53
C ARG A 356 15.68 21.02 11.41
N ASN A 357 16.66 21.85 11.76
CA ASN A 357 16.47 23.00 12.67
C ASN A 357 15.75 22.62 13.98
N ASN A 358 16.14 21.47 14.56
CA ASN A 358 15.53 20.83 15.73
C ASN A 358 14.05 20.38 15.59
N ASN A 359 13.46 20.45 14.39
CA ASN A 359 12.10 20.01 14.11
C ASN A 359 12.09 18.72 13.28
N LEU A 360 11.15 17.82 13.58
CA LEU A 360 10.85 16.70 12.69
C LEU A 360 10.29 17.25 11.36
N LEU A 361 10.69 16.66 10.23
CA LEU A 361 10.21 17.07 8.91
C LEU A 361 8.68 17.12 8.85
N SER A 362 8.11 18.01 8.03
CA SER A 362 6.69 17.99 7.67
C SER A 362 6.44 17.08 6.47
N ALA A 363 5.19 16.67 6.26
CA ALA A 363 4.77 16.10 4.98
C ALA A 363 5.08 17.08 3.83
N GLY A 364 5.40 16.56 2.65
CA GLY A 364 5.85 17.33 1.48
C GLY A 364 7.31 17.81 1.54
N ALA A 365 7.95 17.86 2.72
CA ALA A 365 9.35 18.29 2.82
C ALA A 365 10.29 17.29 2.13
N THR A 366 11.21 17.77 1.29
CA THR A 366 12.19 16.94 0.58
C THR A 366 13.15 16.25 1.57
N VAL A 367 13.03 14.94 1.78
CA VAL A 367 13.97 14.12 2.56
C VAL A 367 15.05 13.54 1.64
N ARG A 368 16.28 13.39 2.14
CA ARG A 368 17.45 12.84 1.42
C ARG A 368 18.07 11.71 2.23
N HIS A 369 18.57 10.70 1.54
CA HIS A 369 19.17 9.48 2.09
C HIS A 369 20.58 9.28 1.52
N GLU A 370 21.44 10.29 1.64
CA GLU A 370 22.78 10.31 1.01
C GLU A 370 23.62 9.07 1.31
N ASN A 371 23.62 8.60 2.56
CA ASN A 371 24.31 7.38 2.97
C ASN A 371 23.74 6.12 2.31
N MET A 372 22.42 6.04 2.09
CA MET A 372 21.80 4.93 1.36
C MET A 372 22.16 4.99 -0.12
N ALA A 373 22.22 6.18 -0.73
CA ALA A 373 22.69 6.35 -2.11
C ALA A 373 24.15 5.89 -2.27
N ASN A 374 25.00 6.15 -1.28
CA ASN A 374 26.38 5.68 -1.26
C ASN A 374 26.46 4.15 -1.13
N THR A 375 25.62 3.53 -0.29
CA THR A 375 25.50 2.06 -0.18
C THR A 375 25.03 1.42 -1.50
N PHE A 376 24.04 1.99 -2.20
CA PHE A 376 23.66 1.54 -3.55
C PHE A 376 24.82 1.66 -4.54
N ALA A 377 25.55 2.78 -4.53
CA ALA A 377 26.72 2.98 -5.39
C ALA A 377 27.88 2.02 -5.06
N GLU A 378 28.06 1.65 -3.79
CA GLU A 378 29.06 0.66 -3.34
C GLU A 378 28.79 -0.73 -3.90
N VAL A 379 27.58 -1.29 -3.71
CA VAL A 379 27.23 -2.61 -4.25
C VAL A 379 27.18 -2.61 -5.78
N THR A 380 26.73 -1.52 -6.40
CA THR A 380 26.71 -1.35 -7.86
C THR A 380 28.14 -1.33 -8.42
N ARG A 381 29.09 -0.66 -7.76
CA ARG A 381 30.50 -0.66 -8.15
C ARG A 381 31.16 -2.03 -8.00
N ALA A 382 30.81 -2.79 -6.96
CA ALA A 382 31.30 -4.15 -6.77
C ALA A 382 30.82 -5.09 -7.90
N TYR A 383 29.56 -4.95 -8.30
CA TYR A 383 28.97 -5.60 -9.47
C TYR A 383 29.64 -5.17 -10.78
N GLU A 384 29.80 -3.86 -11.03
CA GLU A 384 30.43 -3.34 -12.26
C GLU A 384 31.88 -3.81 -12.44
N ASN A 385 32.68 -3.80 -11.37
CA ASN A 385 34.05 -4.32 -11.36
C ASN A 385 34.15 -5.84 -11.66
N ALA A 386 33.03 -6.57 -11.52
CA ALA A 386 32.94 -8.00 -11.73
C ALA A 386 32.28 -8.40 -13.06
N ARG A 387 31.64 -7.48 -13.81
CA ARG A 387 30.95 -7.74 -15.09
C ARG A 387 31.77 -8.54 -16.09
N GLY A 388 33.07 -8.26 -16.18
CA GLY A 388 33.99 -8.97 -17.07
C GLY A 388 34.13 -10.48 -16.79
N ARG A 389 33.58 -10.97 -15.66
CA ARG A 389 33.51 -12.38 -15.28
C ARG A 389 32.14 -13.02 -15.53
N GLY A 390 31.15 -12.25 -15.99
CA GLY A 390 29.78 -12.70 -16.27
C GLY A 390 28.74 -12.23 -15.24
N GLU A 391 27.46 -12.37 -15.58
CA GLU A 391 26.31 -11.87 -14.81
C GLU A 391 26.26 -12.41 -13.38
N ILE A 392 26.30 -13.75 -13.25
CA ILE A 392 26.23 -14.44 -11.97
C ILE A 392 27.41 -14.05 -11.05
N GLU A 393 28.61 -13.91 -11.60
CA GLU A 393 29.80 -13.48 -10.84
C GLU A 393 29.76 -12.00 -10.44
N ALA A 394 29.06 -11.16 -11.20
CA ALA A 394 28.80 -9.78 -10.84
C ALA A 394 27.77 -9.67 -9.71
N LEU A 395 26.67 -10.43 -9.77
CA LEU A 395 25.68 -10.52 -8.70
C LEU A 395 26.29 -11.12 -7.41
N ASN A 396 27.12 -12.15 -7.54
CA ASN A 396 27.88 -12.72 -6.42
C ASN A 396 28.79 -11.66 -5.76
N ALA A 397 29.51 -10.86 -6.56
CA ALA A 397 30.35 -9.79 -6.04
C ALA A 397 29.55 -8.68 -5.31
N ALA A 398 28.35 -8.34 -5.77
CA ALA A 398 27.44 -7.42 -5.08
C ALA A 398 26.88 -8.00 -3.77
N GLU A 399 26.55 -9.29 -3.74
CA GLU A 399 26.15 -9.99 -2.52
C GLU A 399 27.29 -10.04 -1.50
N ASP A 400 28.49 -10.41 -1.93
CA ASP A 400 29.66 -10.53 -1.07
C ASP A 400 30.19 -9.16 -0.61
N HIS A 401 30.01 -8.09 -1.38
CA HIS A 401 30.33 -6.73 -0.91
C HIS A 401 29.46 -6.32 0.30
N PHE A 402 28.21 -6.79 0.36
CA PHE A 402 27.33 -6.58 1.49
C PHE A 402 27.68 -7.47 2.69
N TYR A 403 27.72 -8.80 2.50
CA TYR A 403 27.85 -9.77 3.60
C TYR A 403 29.28 -10.07 4.06
N ARG A 404 30.26 -9.95 3.16
CA ARG A 404 31.68 -10.31 3.39
C ARG A 404 32.63 -9.13 3.18
N GLY A 405 32.09 -7.96 2.82
CA GLY A 405 32.83 -6.74 2.52
C GLY A 405 32.60 -5.61 3.52
N PRO A 406 32.95 -4.37 3.13
CA PRO A 406 32.97 -3.21 4.03
C PRO A 406 31.61 -2.89 4.69
N ILE A 407 30.48 -3.18 4.05
CA ILE A 407 29.16 -2.86 4.63
C ILE A 407 28.91 -3.69 5.90
N ALA A 408 29.16 -5.00 5.87
CA ALA A 408 29.09 -5.86 7.06
C ALA A 408 30.04 -5.40 8.18
N GLU A 409 31.26 -4.95 7.84
CA GLU A 409 32.22 -4.42 8.82
C GLU A 409 31.68 -3.16 9.51
N ARG A 410 31.11 -2.21 8.74
CA ARG A 410 30.52 -0.98 9.27
C ARG A 410 29.29 -1.24 10.14
N ILE A 411 28.39 -2.13 9.73
CA ILE A 411 27.23 -2.54 10.54
C ILE A 411 27.67 -3.24 11.83
N ALA A 412 28.65 -4.15 11.77
CA ALA A 412 29.18 -4.83 12.95
C ALA A 412 29.89 -3.87 13.92
N ALA A 413 30.65 -2.89 13.40
CA ALA A 413 31.26 -1.83 14.20
C ALA A 413 30.20 -0.96 14.89
N TYR A 414 29.15 -0.55 14.16
CA TYR A 414 28.00 0.17 14.71
C TYR A 414 27.26 -0.64 15.77
N SER A 415 27.05 -1.94 15.53
CA SER A 415 26.43 -2.86 16.49
C SER A 415 27.22 -2.90 17.79
N ARG A 416 28.53 -3.18 17.73
CA ARG A 416 29.41 -3.18 18.91
C ARG A 416 29.39 -1.86 19.67
N ALA A 417 29.40 -0.72 18.97
CA ALA A 417 29.36 0.61 19.58
C ALA A 417 28.02 0.88 20.31
N ASN A 418 26.91 0.38 19.77
CA ASN A 418 25.55 0.57 20.30
C ASN A 418 25.06 -0.65 21.11
N GLN A 419 25.97 -1.37 21.76
CA GLN A 419 25.67 -2.53 22.62
C GLN A 419 24.84 -3.64 21.94
N GLY A 420 24.99 -3.81 20.63
CA GLY A 420 24.31 -4.82 19.82
C GLY A 420 24.92 -6.21 19.89
N LEU A 421 24.25 -7.16 19.22
CA LEU A 421 24.65 -8.57 19.18
C LEU A 421 25.22 -9.01 17.82
N LEU A 422 25.10 -8.19 16.77
CA LEU A 422 25.59 -8.52 15.43
C LEU A 422 27.11 -8.36 15.33
N THR A 423 27.79 -9.38 14.81
CA THR A 423 29.22 -9.38 14.51
C THR A 423 29.45 -9.55 13.01
N TYR A 424 30.65 -9.21 12.53
CA TYR A 424 31.03 -9.47 11.13
C TYR A 424 30.93 -10.97 10.78
N SER A 425 31.21 -11.87 11.73
CA SER A 425 31.09 -13.32 11.54
C SER A 425 29.64 -13.74 11.27
N ASP A 426 28.65 -13.10 11.90
CA ASP A 426 27.24 -13.41 11.66
C ASP A 426 26.82 -13.03 10.22
N PHE A 427 27.38 -11.94 9.66
CA PHE A 427 27.18 -11.56 8.26
C PHE A 427 27.96 -12.46 7.29
N ALA A 428 29.24 -12.72 7.56
CA ALA A 428 30.11 -13.51 6.67
C ALA A 428 29.66 -14.98 6.55
N ASN A 429 29.00 -15.51 7.59
CA ASN A 429 28.38 -16.83 7.61
C ASN A 429 26.97 -16.87 6.99
N MET A 430 26.45 -15.76 6.45
CA MET A 430 25.16 -15.77 5.75
C MET A 430 25.24 -16.68 4.51
N GLU A 431 24.44 -17.74 4.52
CA GLU A 431 24.23 -18.66 3.40
C GLU A 431 23.63 -17.90 2.21
N ARG A 432 24.03 -18.25 0.97
CA ARG A 432 23.30 -17.79 -0.21
C ARG A 432 21.89 -18.38 -0.16
N VAL A 433 20.89 -17.60 -0.58
CA VAL A 433 19.51 -18.08 -0.65
C VAL A 433 19.33 -18.94 -1.90
N GLU A 434 18.62 -20.06 -1.74
CA GLU A 434 18.22 -20.98 -2.81
C GLU A 434 16.70 -20.98 -2.96
N ALA A 435 16.22 -21.30 -4.16
CA ALA A 435 14.81 -21.54 -4.42
C ALA A 435 14.29 -22.76 -3.63
N LYS A 436 13.03 -22.71 -3.21
CA LYS A 436 12.32 -23.80 -2.54
C LYS A 436 10.99 -24.07 -3.21
N GLU A 437 10.49 -25.29 -3.10
CA GLU A 437 9.09 -25.57 -3.42
C GLU A 437 8.17 -24.76 -2.47
N PRO A 438 7.13 -24.11 -2.98
CA PRO A 438 6.12 -23.44 -2.17
C PRO A 438 5.14 -24.47 -1.57
N ILE A 439 4.28 -24.01 -0.67
CA ILE A 439 3.20 -24.82 -0.09
C ILE A 439 1.86 -24.39 -0.68
N SER A 440 0.92 -25.31 -0.87
CA SER A 440 -0.37 -24.98 -1.51
C SER A 440 -1.52 -25.89 -1.07
N ILE A 441 -2.74 -25.42 -1.31
CA ILE A 441 -3.98 -26.20 -1.23
C ILE A 441 -4.78 -26.04 -2.52
N ASP A 442 -5.64 -27.01 -2.84
CA ASP A 442 -6.81 -26.71 -3.67
C ASP A 442 -7.83 -25.92 -2.86
N TYR A 443 -8.38 -24.85 -3.42
CA TYR A 443 -9.54 -24.13 -2.94
C TYR A 443 -10.58 -23.99 -4.05
N ARG A 444 -11.49 -24.97 -4.13
CA ARG A 444 -12.62 -24.99 -5.08
C ARG A 444 -12.15 -25.00 -6.55
N GLY A 445 -11.07 -25.71 -6.86
CA GLY A 445 -10.47 -25.75 -8.21
C GLY A 445 -9.43 -24.66 -8.50
N TYR A 446 -9.16 -23.77 -7.53
CA TYR A 446 -8.04 -22.83 -7.58
C TYR A 446 -6.89 -23.36 -6.72
N GLN A 447 -5.65 -23.33 -7.20
CA GLN A 447 -4.50 -23.65 -6.34
C GLN A 447 -4.08 -22.38 -5.60
N VAL A 448 -4.13 -22.39 -4.27
CA VAL A 448 -3.70 -21.23 -3.45
C VAL A 448 -2.35 -21.53 -2.84
N ILE A 449 -1.36 -20.69 -3.17
CA ILE A 449 0.07 -20.90 -2.92
C ILE A 449 0.58 -19.86 -1.91
N GLN A 450 1.40 -20.33 -0.98
CA GLN A 450 2.08 -19.55 0.07
C GLN A 450 3.55 -19.99 0.21
N ASN A 451 4.37 -19.15 0.84
CA ASN A 451 5.72 -19.54 1.22
C ASN A 451 5.72 -20.59 2.36
N PRO A 452 6.68 -21.54 2.36
CA PRO A 452 6.82 -22.52 3.42
C PRO A 452 7.31 -21.88 4.75
N PRO A 453 7.23 -22.62 5.87
CA PRO A 453 7.94 -22.27 7.11
C PRO A 453 9.43 -21.98 6.83
N ASN A 454 10.07 -20.98 7.43
CA ASN A 454 9.64 -20.19 8.59
C ASN A 454 8.70 -19.00 8.32
N SER A 455 8.11 -18.87 7.11
CA SER A 455 6.97 -17.95 6.92
C SER A 455 5.74 -18.43 7.71
N GLN A 456 4.87 -17.52 8.13
CA GLN A 456 3.56 -17.87 8.70
C GLN A 456 2.47 -18.17 7.65
N GLY A 457 2.81 -18.19 6.35
CA GLY A 457 1.89 -18.38 5.22
C GLY A 457 0.92 -19.56 5.38
N ILE A 458 1.38 -20.64 5.99
CA ILE A 458 0.58 -21.83 6.33
C ILE A 458 -0.71 -21.51 7.12
N ALA A 459 -0.71 -20.50 8.02
CA ALA A 459 -1.90 -20.15 8.79
C ALA A 459 -3.04 -19.62 7.90
N MET A 460 -2.71 -18.96 6.78
CA MET A 460 -3.71 -18.54 5.79
C MET A 460 -4.25 -19.74 5.01
N LEU A 461 -3.38 -20.67 4.57
CA LEU A 461 -3.81 -21.90 3.91
C LEU A 461 -4.72 -22.74 4.81
N GLN A 462 -4.38 -22.89 6.10
CA GLN A 462 -5.22 -23.63 7.03
C GLN A 462 -6.60 -22.98 7.18
N ALA A 463 -6.67 -21.68 7.43
CA ALA A 463 -7.93 -20.98 7.62
C ALA A 463 -8.79 -20.99 6.33
N LEU A 464 -8.18 -20.79 5.17
CA LEU A 464 -8.86 -20.84 3.86
C LEU A 464 -9.30 -22.27 3.51
N GLY A 465 -8.45 -23.27 3.70
CA GLY A 465 -8.78 -24.67 3.42
C GLY A 465 -9.89 -25.23 4.31
N MET A 466 -10.08 -24.69 5.52
CA MET A 466 -11.27 -24.94 6.34
C MET A 466 -12.55 -24.36 5.69
N MET A 467 -12.48 -23.20 5.02
CA MET A 467 -13.64 -22.55 4.38
C MET A 467 -14.29 -23.38 3.27
N ARG A 468 -13.56 -24.31 2.64
CA ARG A 468 -14.09 -25.26 1.64
C ARG A 468 -15.30 -26.05 2.14
N ASN A 469 -15.34 -26.36 3.44
CA ASN A 469 -16.38 -27.14 4.09
C ASN A 469 -17.71 -26.38 4.28
N PHE A 470 -17.78 -25.12 3.87
CA PHE A 470 -18.95 -24.27 4.01
C PHE A 470 -19.41 -23.72 2.65
N ASP A 471 -20.73 -23.58 2.49
CA ASP A 471 -21.34 -22.90 1.36
C ASP A 471 -21.54 -21.41 1.68
N PHE A 472 -21.11 -20.54 0.77
CA PHE A 472 -21.28 -19.08 0.85
C PHE A 472 -22.27 -18.54 -0.21
N THR A 473 -22.88 -19.42 -1.00
CA THR A 473 -23.89 -19.06 -2.01
C THR A 473 -25.05 -18.30 -1.37
N GLY A 474 -25.33 -17.09 -1.87
CA GLY A 474 -26.38 -16.22 -1.33
C GLY A 474 -26.04 -15.51 -0.02
N LEU A 475 -24.86 -15.75 0.58
CA LEU A 475 -24.36 -14.93 1.69
C LEU A 475 -23.70 -13.66 1.15
N GLN A 476 -23.69 -12.61 1.97
CA GLN A 476 -22.91 -11.41 1.73
C GLN A 476 -21.49 -11.56 2.30
N VAL A 477 -20.50 -10.91 1.67
CA VAL A 477 -19.10 -10.89 2.14
C VAL A 477 -18.98 -10.49 3.61
N HIS A 478 -19.76 -9.50 4.06
CA HIS A 478 -19.82 -9.03 5.44
C HIS A 478 -21.07 -9.53 6.17
N SER A 479 -21.63 -10.69 5.82
CA SER A 479 -22.67 -11.31 6.64
C SER A 479 -22.08 -11.81 7.97
N ALA A 480 -22.89 -11.81 9.03
CA ALA A 480 -22.47 -12.34 10.33
C ALA A 480 -22.12 -13.83 10.29
N GLU A 481 -22.61 -14.58 9.30
CA GLU A 481 -22.24 -15.98 9.12
C GLU A 481 -20.88 -16.14 8.43
N THR A 482 -20.64 -15.37 7.36
CA THR A 482 -19.34 -15.31 6.66
C THR A 482 -18.22 -14.96 7.63
N VAL A 483 -18.38 -13.84 8.35
CA VAL A 483 -17.37 -13.34 9.29
C VAL A 483 -17.18 -14.30 10.48
N HIS A 484 -18.25 -14.91 11.00
CA HIS A 484 -18.13 -15.88 12.11
C HIS A 484 -17.29 -17.09 11.71
N ARG A 485 -17.55 -17.68 10.52
CA ARG A 485 -16.80 -18.84 10.01
C ARG A 485 -15.32 -18.51 9.82
N GLN A 486 -15.01 -17.40 9.13
CA GLN A 486 -13.63 -16.94 8.95
C GLN A 486 -12.94 -16.67 10.30
N ALA A 487 -13.61 -15.98 11.22
CA ALA A 487 -13.04 -15.63 12.52
C ALA A 487 -12.71 -16.86 13.38
N GLU A 488 -13.56 -17.89 13.41
CA GLU A 488 -13.27 -19.11 14.16
C GLU A 488 -12.19 -19.98 13.47
N ALA A 489 -12.14 -20.03 12.13
CA ALA A 489 -11.08 -20.71 11.40
C ALA A 489 -9.70 -20.07 11.63
N LEU A 490 -9.61 -18.73 11.62
CA LEU A 490 -8.39 -18.01 11.96
C LEU A 490 -7.90 -18.35 13.38
N LYS A 491 -8.79 -18.49 14.36
CA LYS A 491 -8.41 -18.88 15.73
C LYS A 491 -7.77 -20.27 15.79
N LEU A 492 -8.29 -21.23 15.00
CA LEU A 492 -7.73 -22.58 14.91
C LEU A 492 -6.36 -22.55 14.21
N ALA A 493 -6.25 -21.86 13.07
CA ALA A 493 -4.98 -21.73 12.35
C ALA A 493 -3.89 -21.00 13.15
N PHE A 494 -4.24 -19.98 13.94
CA PHE A 494 -3.28 -19.34 14.84
C PHE A 494 -2.88 -20.20 16.04
N ALA A 495 -3.76 -21.10 16.51
CA ALA A 495 -3.37 -22.08 17.53
C ALA A 495 -2.32 -23.07 16.99
N ASP A 496 -2.50 -23.55 15.76
CA ASP A 496 -1.51 -24.39 15.07
C ASP A 496 -0.21 -23.60 14.77
N ARG A 497 -0.32 -22.31 14.39
CA ARG A 497 0.84 -21.41 14.23
C ARG A 497 1.69 -21.34 15.50
N GLU A 498 1.07 -21.18 16.67
CA GLU A 498 1.80 -21.15 17.93
C GLU A 498 2.36 -22.52 18.34
N ARG A 499 1.65 -23.60 18.02
CA ARG A 499 2.05 -24.94 18.45
C ARG A 499 3.20 -25.53 17.61
N PHE A 500 3.21 -25.29 16.31
CA PHE A 500 4.08 -26.02 15.37
C PHE A 500 5.08 -25.14 14.62
N ILE A 501 4.77 -23.88 14.33
CA ILE A 501 5.52 -23.12 13.31
C ILE A 501 6.75 -22.40 13.88
N GLY A 502 7.91 -22.69 13.30
CA GLY A 502 9.21 -22.14 13.66
C GLY A 502 10.22 -22.25 12.50
N ASP A 503 11.52 -22.30 12.82
CA ASP A 503 12.58 -22.58 11.86
C ASP A 503 12.67 -24.09 11.57
N PRO A 504 12.42 -24.56 10.34
CA PRO A 504 12.47 -26.00 10.01
C PRO A 504 13.87 -26.63 10.17
N ARG A 505 14.92 -25.83 10.42
CA ARG A 505 16.25 -26.33 10.80
C ARG A 505 16.37 -26.70 12.29
N PHE A 506 15.38 -26.31 13.11
CA PHE A 506 15.35 -26.47 14.57
C PHE A 506 14.09 -27.17 15.09
N VAL A 507 13.00 -27.16 14.32
CA VAL A 507 11.75 -27.85 14.66
C VAL A 507 11.27 -28.68 13.48
N ASP A 508 10.72 -29.85 13.77
CA ASP A 508 10.05 -30.68 12.78
C ASP A 508 8.62 -30.16 12.56
N ILE A 509 8.23 -30.01 11.29
CA ILE A 509 6.94 -29.42 10.90
C ILE A 509 6.35 -30.29 9.79
N ASP A 510 5.36 -31.11 10.15
CA ASP A 510 4.57 -31.89 9.18
C ASP A 510 3.58 -30.96 8.45
N VAL A 511 4.11 -30.21 7.49
CA VAL A 511 3.36 -29.24 6.68
C VAL A 511 2.26 -29.93 5.89
N ASP A 512 2.57 -31.07 5.27
CA ASP A 512 1.64 -31.82 4.42
C ASP A 512 0.43 -32.29 5.22
N TYR A 513 0.63 -32.81 6.45
CA TYR A 513 -0.48 -33.11 7.36
C TYR A 513 -1.25 -31.85 7.76
N LEU A 514 -0.58 -30.78 8.16
CA LEU A 514 -1.20 -29.54 8.67
C LEU A 514 -2.06 -28.80 7.63
N ILE A 515 -1.84 -29.02 6.33
CA ILE A 515 -2.67 -28.48 5.24
C ILE A 515 -3.50 -29.54 4.50
N SER A 516 -3.44 -30.82 4.93
CA SER A 516 -4.20 -31.90 4.31
C SER A 516 -5.72 -31.73 4.43
N ASP A 517 -6.45 -32.21 3.42
CA ASP A 517 -7.91 -32.12 3.38
C ASP A 517 -8.59 -32.80 4.58
N ASP A 518 -8.06 -33.95 5.04
CA ASP A 518 -8.55 -34.64 6.25
C ASP A 518 -8.38 -33.77 7.51
N TYR A 519 -7.17 -33.21 7.72
CA TYR A 519 -6.92 -32.38 8.88
C TYR A 519 -7.76 -31.10 8.87
N LEU A 520 -7.83 -30.41 7.72
CA LEU A 520 -8.59 -29.17 7.59
C LEU A 520 -10.11 -29.39 7.68
N SER A 521 -10.62 -30.53 7.22
CA SER A 521 -12.03 -30.91 7.43
C SER A 521 -12.32 -31.23 8.90
N ARG A 522 -11.40 -31.90 9.61
CA ARG A 522 -11.49 -32.12 11.06
C ARG A 522 -11.45 -30.81 11.85
N GLN A 523 -10.59 -29.86 11.47
CA GLN A 523 -10.55 -28.52 12.09
C GLN A 523 -11.84 -27.73 11.77
N ALA A 524 -12.33 -27.76 10.53
CA ALA A 524 -13.58 -27.09 10.15
C ALA A 524 -14.80 -27.60 10.94
N ALA A 525 -14.86 -28.91 11.24
CA ALA A 525 -15.91 -29.50 12.08
C ALA A 525 -15.92 -28.98 13.54
N LEU A 526 -14.85 -28.31 13.99
CA LEU A 526 -14.81 -27.64 15.31
C LEU A 526 -15.47 -26.25 15.30
N ILE A 527 -15.83 -25.71 14.13
CA ILE A 527 -16.50 -24.42 13.98
C ILE A 527 -18.02 -24.61 14.13
N SER A 528 -18.56 -24.19 15.26
CA SER A 528 -20.01 -24.20 15.52
C SER A 528 -20.62 -22.83 15.22
N PRO A 529 -21.78 -22.73 14.55
CA PRO A 529 -22.36 -21.46 14.11
C PRO A 529 -22.72 -20.50 15.25
N ASN A 530 -22.87 -21.02 16.47
CA ASN A 530 -23.33 -20.31 17.67
C ASN A 530 -22.35 -20.41 18.86
N ARG A 531 -21.08 -20.79 18.63
CA ARG A 531 -20.06 -20.84 19.68
C ARG A 531 -18.81 -20.07 19.25
N VAL A 532 -18.28 -19.28 20.16
CA VAL A 532 -17.09 -18.46 19.97
C VAL A 532 -15.95 -18.99 20.84
N ARG A 533 -14.74 -19.05 20.27
CA ARG A 533 -13.50 -19.44 20.97
C ARG A 533 -12.70 -18.22 21.44
N THR A 534 -12.00 -18.38 22.55
CA THR A 534 -11.09 -17.40 23.16
C THR A 534 -9.74 -18.06 23.50
N TRP A 535 -8.70 -17.24 23.70
CA TRP A 535 -7.35 -17.62 24.03
C TRP A 535 -6.92 -17.12 25.44
N PRO A 536 -6.11 -17.88 26.20
CA PRO A 536 -5.86 -19.30 25.99
C PRO A 536 -7.20 -20.02 26.00
N MET A 537 -7.17 -21.33 25.84
CA MET A 537 -8.31 -22.11 26.32
C MET A 537 -8.21 -22.09 27.87
N ASN A 538 -8.60 -20.92 28.42
CA ASN A 538 -8.55 -20.30 29.77
C ASN A 538 -7.37 -19.33 30.12
N ASP A 539 -7.75 -18.05 30.36
CA ASP A 539 -7.16 -16.92 31.14
C ASP A 539 -6.00 -15.97 30.68
N LEU A 540 -6.13 -14.69 31.10
CA LEU A 540 -5.79 -13.42 30.40
C LEU A 540 -4.28 -12.96 30.46
N LEU A 541 -3.74 -11.90 29.79
CA LEU A 541 -4.21 -10.50 29.54
C LEU A 541 -3.57 -9.79 28.30
N SER A 542 -3.82 -8.47 28.15
CA SER A 542 -3.86 -7.72 26.87
C SER A 542 -2.81 -6.61 26.60
N GLY A 543 -2.61 -6.31 25.31
CA GLY A 543 -1.96 -5.10 24.77
C GLY A 543 -1.92 -5.10 23.23
N PRO A 544 -1.98 -3.95 22.54
CA PRO A 544 -1.94 -3.87 21.07
C PRO A 544 -0.51 -3.76 20.53
N THR A 545 -0.24 -4.45 19.42
CA THR A 545 1.01 -4.28 18.67
C THR A 545 0.73 -3.81 17.24
N PRO A 546 1.35 -2.69 16.79
CA PRO A 546 1.42 -2.38 15.37
C PRO A 546 2.35 -3.37 14.67
N GLY A 547 2.09 -3.62 13.38
CA GLY A 547 3.04 -4.31 12.49
C GLY A 547 3.21 -3.49 11.21
N HIS A 548 4.44 -3.29 10.75
CA HIS A 548 4.74 -2.48 9.57
C HIS A 548 5.49 -3.32 8.54
N THR A 549 4.97 -3.35 7.32
CA THR A 549 5.38 -4.24 6.23
C THR A 549 4.82 -3.66 4.92
N THR A 550 5.47 -3.92 3.79
CA THR A 550 4.96 -3.54 2.46
C THR A 550 4.82 -4.76 1.55
N THR A 551 3.93 -4.67 0.56
CA THR A 551 3.61 -5.70 -0.43
C THR A 551 3.74 -5.11 -1.82
N LEU A 552 4.24 -5.90 -2.76
CA LEU A 552 4.37 -5.51 -4.15
C LEU A 552 4.28 -6.73 -5.08
N HIS A 553 3.68 -6.53 -6.25
CA HIS A 553 3.48 -7.59 -7.23
C HIS A 553 3.72 -7.06 -8.64
N ALA A 554 4.17 -7.94 -9.54
CA ALA A 554 4.34 -7.63 -10.96
C ALA A 554 4.04 -8.85 -11.85
N ILE A 555 3.58 -8.59 -13.06
CA ILE A 555 3.52 -9.55 -14.17
C ILE A 555 4.18 -8.94 -15.41
N ASP A 556 5.01 -9.72 -16.09
CA ASP A 556 5.73 -9.30 -17.30
C ASP A 556 5.09 -9.81 -18.60
N ARG A 557 5.59 -9.27 -19.73
CA ARG A 557 5.09 -9.55 -21.08
C ARG A 557 5.27 -11.01 -21.53
N TYR A 558 6.06 -11.80 -20.80
CA TYR A 558 6.30 -13.22 -21.05
C TYR A 558 5.35 -14.10 -20.23
N GLY A 559 4.57 -13.51 -19.32
CA GLY A 559 3.66 -14.20 -18.40
C GLY A 559 4.31 -14.59 -17.07
N ASN A 560 5.56 -14.21 -16.80
CA ASN A 560 6.15 -14.47 -15.49
C ASN A 560 5.51 -13.55 -14.46
N ALA A 561 5.32 -14.07 -13.24
CA ALA A 561 4.61 -13.35 -12.19
C ALA A 561 5.35 -13.42 -10.86
N ALA A 562 5.49 -12.27 -10.20
CA ALA A 562 6.16 -12.15 -8.91
C ALA A 562 5.19 -11.58 -7.87
N SER A 563 5.06 -12.26 -6.73
CA SER A 563 4.30 -11.81 -5.57
C SER A 563 5.23 -11.71 -4.36
N VAL A 564 5.35 -10.52 -3.75
CA VAL A 564 6.39 -10.23 -2.74
C VAL A 564 5.84 -9.51 -1.52
N THR A 565 6.35 -9.91 -0.35
CA THR A 565 6.19 -9.17 0.90
C THR A 565 7.54 -9.00 1.58
N THR A 566 7.97 -7.75 1.76
CA THR A 566 9.29 -7.37 2.33
C THR A 566 9.13 -6.41 3.50
N SER A 567 9.97 -6.54 4.54
CA SER A 567 9.86 -5.69 5.73
C SER A 567 11.06 -5.74 6.68
N ILE A 568 11.27 -4.64 7.42
CA ILE A 568 12.25 -4.54 8.53
C ILE A 568 11.65 -4.78 9.94
N GLY A 569 10.33 -4.95 10.07
CA GLY A 569 9.66 -4.91 11.37
C GLY A 569 9.26 -3.49 11.73
N ILE A 570 9.74 -2.93 12.86
CA ILE A 570 9.49 -1.53 13.22
C ILE A 570 10.69 -0.87 13.91
N ILE A 571 11.55 -0.20 13.15
CA ILE A 571 12.48 0.79 13.71
C ILE A 571 12.91 1.81 12.66
N PHE A 572 13.31 3.00 13.12
CA PHE A 572 13.90 4.04 12.29
C PHE A 572 15.44 4.10 12.39
N MET A 573 16.04 3.20 13.17
CA MET A 573 17.47 3.25 13.48
C MET A 573 18.31 2.87 12.26
N VAL A 574 19.15 3.81 11.87
CA VAL A 574 20.11 3.69 10.78
C VAL A 574 21.44 3.16 11.32
N ALA A 575 22.03 2.17 10.66
CA ALA A 575 23.36 1.65 11.01
C ALA A 575 24.48 2.59 10.53
N GLY A 576 24.66 3.71 11.21
CA GLY A 576 25.77 4.64 10.98
C GLY A 576 25.80 5.25 9.59
N ASP A 577 26.99 5.28 8.99
CA ASP A 577 27.26 5.83 7.66
C ASP A 577 26.68 5.02 6.49
N THR A 578 26.04 3.88 6.74
CA THR A 578 25.46 3.04 5.67
C THR A 578 24.10 3.54 5.18
N GLY A 579 23.37 4.33 5.99
CA GLY A 579 22.00 4.74 5.68
C GLY A 579 20.95 3.61 5.80
N ILE A 580 21.39 2.38 6.08
CA ILE A 580 20.53 1.20 6.15
C ILE A 580 19.69 1.25 7.44
N HIS A 581 18.37 1.29 7.27
CA HIS A 581 17.43 1.08 8.37
C HIS A 581 17.44 -0.40 8.74
N MET A 582 17.95 -0.72 9.93
CA MET A 582 18.08 -2.11 10.40
C MET A 582 16.73 -2.68 10.81
N ASN A 583 16.62 -4.00 10.88
CA ASN A 583 15.42 -4.66 11.40
C ASN A 583 15.40 -4.79 12.95
N GLU A 584 14.23 -5.07 13.52
CA GLU A 584 14.08 -5.52 14.94
C GLU A 584 13.47 -6.93 15.05
N ARG A 585 13.77 -7.83 14.11
CA ARG A 585 13.05 -9.12 14.03
C ARG A 585 13.21 -10.03 15.24
N MET A 586 14.24 -9.87 16.07
CA MET A 586 14.32 -10.68 17.29
C MET A 586 13.18 -10.39 18.27
N THR A 587 12.50 -9.24 18.18
CA THR A 587 11.28 -8.96 18.97
C THR A 587 10.12 -9.95 18.74
N PHE A 588 10.22 -10.78 17.70
CA PHE A 588 9.25 -11.82 17.36
C PHE A 588 9.65 -13.21 17.91
N MET A 589 10.91 -13.39 18.34
CA MET A 589 11.40 -14.65 18.88
C MET A 589 10.86 -14.84 20.29
N SER A 590 10.40 -16.05 20.63
CA SER A 590 9.92 -16.35 21.98
C SER A 590 11.09 -16.50 22.97
N ASN A 591 10.84 -16.15 24.24
CA ASN A 591 11.71 -16.48 25.37
C ASN A 591 11.22 -17.71 26.17
N ASP A 592 10.13 -18.32 25.73
CA ASP A 592 9.67 -19.61 26.22
C ASP A 592 10.49 -20.70 25.51
N PRO A 593 11.30 -21.51 26.21
CA PRO A 593 12.13 -22.55 25.59
C PRO A 593 11.31 -23.65 24.92
N ASP A 594 10.05 -23.86 25.32
CA ASP A 594 9.16 -24.89 24.74
C ASP A 594 8.45 -24.41 23.47
N SER A 595 8.61 -23.13 23.10
CA SER A 595 8.03 -22.56 21.88
C SER A 595 8.80 -23.03 20.63
N PRO A 596 8.12 -23.41 19.53
CA PRO A 596 8.81 -23.71 18.27
C PRO A 596 9.58 -22.48 17.73
N ASN A 597 9.18 -21.28 18.13
CA ASN A 597 9.82 -20.01 17.80
C ASN A 597 10.72 -19.45 18.94
N ALA A 598 11.17 -20.30 19.88
CA ALA A 598 12.14 -19.94 20.91
C ALA A 598 13.43 -19.37 20.31
N ILE A 599 13.98 -18.32 20.93
CA ILE A 599 15.28 -17.72 20.60
C ILE A 599 16.42 -18.75 20.76
N ALA A 600 17.25 -18.86 19.73
CA ALA A 600 18.47 -19.66 19.75
C ALA A 600 19.51 -19.04 18.79
N PRO A 601 20.82 -19.24 19.02
CA PRO A 601 21.88 -18.86 18.09
C PRO A 601 21.67 -19.42 16.68
N GLY A 602 21.84 -18.61 15.63
CA GLY A 602 21.77 -19.06 14.24
C GLY A 602 20.37 -19.39 13.70
N LYS A 603 19.32 -19.25 14.51
CA LYS A 603 17.93 -19.60 14.17
C LYS A 603 17.23 -18.48 13.39
N ARG A 604 16.41 -18.84 12.39
CA ARG A 604 15.55 -17.90 11.66
C ARG A 604 14.25 -17.71 12.44
N VAL A 605 13.73 -16.49 12.42
CA VAL A 605 12.48 -16.12 13.11
C VAL A 605 11.25 -16.66 12.40
N ARG A 606 10.19 -17.03 13.12
CA ARG A 606 8.84 -17.19 12.51
C ARG A 606 8.44 -15.85 11.90
N HIS A 607 8.54 -15.74 10.59
CA HIS A 607 8.52 -14.48 9.87
C HIS A 607 7.09 -14.16 9.41
N THR A 608 6.63 -12.95 9.68
CA THR A 608 5.23 -12.60 9.44
C THR A 608 4.93 -12.26 7.98
N SER A 609 5.91 -11.79 7.21
CA SER A 609 5.74 -11.51 5.77
C SER A 609 5.45 -12.78 4.97
N MET A 610 4.41 -12.70 4.14
CA MET A 610 3.85 -13.82 3.38
C MET A 610 3.10 -13.28 2.15
N PRO A 611 3.68 -13.21 0.95
CA PRO A 611 2.90 -13.02 -0.28
C PRO A 611 2.07 -14.27 -0.58
N TYR A 612 0.96 -14.10 -1.32
CA TYR A 612 0.22 -15.23 -1.88
C TYR A 612 0.12 -15.14 -3.40
N MET A 613 -0.12 -16.30 -4.01
CA MET A 613 -0.42 -16.46 -5.42
C MET A 613 -1.58 -17.45 -5.55
N VAL A 614 -2.58 -17.14 -6.37
CA VAL A 614 -3.67 -18.05 -6.72
C VAL A 614 -3.47 -18.45 -8.17
N MET A 615 -3.46 -19.75 -8.46
CA MET A 615 -3.47 -20.30 -9.81
C MET A 615 -4.87 -20.74 -10.20
N ARG A 616 -5.19 -20.59 -11.48
CA ARG A 616 -6.38 -21.14 -12.13
C ARG A 616 -5.91 -21.85 -13.41
N ASP A 617 -6.32 -23.09 -13.60
CA ASP A 617 -5.97 -23.89 -14.79
C ASP A 617 -4.45 -23.90 -15.10
N GLY A 618 -3.62 -23.96 -14.04
CA GLY A 618 -2.16 -23.95 -14.11
C GLY A 618 -1.50 -22.55 -14.12
N ARG A 619 -2.24 -21.48 -14.41
CA ARG A 619 -1.69 -20.12 -14.60
C ARG A 619 -1.97 -19.17 -13.44
N PRO A 620 -1.13 -18.14 -13.20
CA PRO A 620 -1.42 -17.11 -12.22
C PRO A 620 -2.74 -16.37 -12.50
N TYR A 621 -3.65 -16.41 -11.53
CA TYR A 621 -4.96 -15.75 -11.56
C TYR A 621 -5.05 -14.57 -10.58
N VAL A 622 -4.43 -14.69 -9.40
CA VAL A 622 -4.28 -13.57 -8.45
C VAL A 622 -2.86 -13.52 -7.90
N LEU A 623 -2.24 -12.34 -7.95
CA LEU A 623 -1.06 -12.00 -7.17
C LEU A 623 -1.51 -11.07 -6.05
N GLY A 624 -1.23 -11.38 -4.79
CA GLY A 624 -1.75 -10.56 -3.70
C GLY A 624 -0.95 -10.63 -2.41
N GLY A 625 -1.20 -9.64 -1.58
CA GLY A 625 -0.53 -9.47 -0.31
C GLY A 625 -1.21 -8.38 0.51
N VAL A 626 -1.52 -8.73 1.75
CA VAL A 626 -1.94 -7.77 2.78
C VAL A 626 -0.87 -7.71 3.85
N THR A 627 -0.47 -6.49 4.24
CA THR A 627 0.57 -6.23 5.25
C THR A 627 0.00 -6.26 6.68
N GLY A 628 0.85 -6.09 7.70
CA GLY A 628 0.38 -5.90 9.09
C GLY A 628 0.70 -7.00 10.10
N ALA A 629 1.85 -7.68 9.96
CA ALA A 629 2.32 -8.72 10.89
C ALA A 629 1.29 -9.85 11.15
N ASP A 630 0.68 -9.93 12.34
CA ASP A 630 -0.35 -10.94 12.67
C ASP A 630 -1.65 -10.75 11.87
N PHE A 631 -1.86 -9.59 11.25
CA PHE A 631 -3.01 -9.34 10.38
C PHE A 631 -2.87 -10.00 9.00
N GLN A 632 -1.65 -10.34 8.55
CA GLN A 632 -1.42 -10.79 7.16
C GLN A 632 -2.23 -12.04 6.78
N PRO A 633 -2.28 -13.13 7.58
CA PRO A 633 -3.13 -14.28 7.26
C PRO A 633 -4.62 -13.93 7.18
N GLN A 634 -5.05 -12.96 7.98
CA GLN A 634 -6.44 -12.57 8.17
C GLN A 634 -6.94 -11.71 7.02
N GLY A 635 -6.16 -10.69 6.64
CA GLY A 635 -6.44 -9.83 5.50
C GLY A 635 -6.38 -10.62 4.18
N GLN A 636 -5.45 -11.56 4.05
CA GLN A 636 -5.34 -12.40 2.85
C GLN A 636 -6.48 -13.42 2.73
N LEU A 637 -6.92 -14.03 3.84
CA LEU A 637 -8.14 -14.84 3.86
C LEU A 637 -9.34 -14.04 3.35
N GLN A 638 -9.53 -12.83 3.90
CA GLN A 638 -10.60 -11.92 3.48
C GLN A 638 -10.48 -11.58 1.99
N GLN A 639 -9.30 -11.16 1.52
CA GLN A 639 -9.06 -10.74 0.13
C GLN A 639 -9.26 -11.88 -0.88
N VAL A 640 -8.78 -13.09 -0.58
CA VAL A 640 -8.96 -14.26 -1.46
C VAL A 640 -10.43 -14.67 -1.53
N MET A 641 -11.14 -14.74 -0.41
CA MET A 641 -12.58 -15.05 -0.43
C MET A 641 -13.40 -13.97 -1.13
N ALA A 642 -13.05 -12.69 -0.99
CA ALA A 642 -13.71 -11.60 -1.70
C ALA A 642 -13.66 -11.78 -3.22
N ILE A 643 -12.49 -12.17 -3.76
CA ILE A 643 -12.31 -12.42 -5.19
C ILE A 643 -12.97 -13.74 -5.61
N LEU A 644 -12.67 -14.85 -4.91
CA LEU A 644 -13.05 -16.21 -5.34
C LEU A 644 -14.48 -16.63 -4.97
N ASP A 645 -14.94 -16.35 -3.74
CA ASP A 645 -16.29 -16.73 -3.27
C ASP A 645 -17.34 -15.64 -3.53
N PHE A 646 -16.94 -14.36 -3.61
CA PHE A 646 -17.85 -13.21 -3.76
C PHE A 646 -17.71 -12.43 -5.09
N GLY A 647 -16.79 -12.83 -5.97
CA GLY A 647 -16.67 -12.27 -7.33
C GLY A 647 -16.23 -10.80 -7.38
N MET A 648 -15.52 -10.31 -6.37
CA MET A 648 -15.04 -8.93 -6.32
C MET A 648 -13.84 -8.69 -7.25
N THR A 649 -13.79 -7.49 -7.84
CA THR A 649 -12.61 -7.00 -8.58
C THR A 649 -11.42 -6.77 -7.64
N ALA A 650 -10.22 -6.64 -8.23
CA ALA A 650 -8.98 -6.39 -7.47
C ALA A 650 -9.10 -5.20 -6.51
N GLN A 651 -9.67 -4.08 -6.96
CA GLN A 651 -9.85 -2.89 -6.13
C GLN A 651 -10.97 -3.06 -5.09
N GLN A 652 -12.10 -3.70 -5.42
CA GLN A 652 -13.18 -3.96 -4.46
C GLN A 652 -12.71 -4.82 -3.27
N ALA A 653 -11.90 -5.85 -3.54
CA ALA A 653 -11.30 -6.70 -2.51
C ALA A 653 -10.24 -5.99 -1.65
N VAL A 654 -9.69 -4.87 -2.12
CA VAL A 654 -8.79 -3.98 -1.36
C VAL A 654 -9.58 -2.93 -0.57
N ASP A 655 -10.60 -2.31 -1.17
CA ASP A 655 -11.40 -1.26 -0.54
C ASP A 655 -12.21 -1.76 0.66
N MET A 656 -12.75 -2.99 0.57
CA MET A 656 -13.75 -3.48 1.52
C MET A 656 -13.33 -3.33 3.00
N PRO A 657 -14.24 -2.86 3.90
CA PRO A 657 -13.98 -2.80 5.33
C PRO A 657 -13.52 -4.13 5.91
N ARG A 658 -12.46 -4.13 6.72
CA ARG A 658 -11.83 -5.37 7.22
C ARG A 658 -12.16 -5.67 8.69
N PHE A 659 -11.88 -6.91 9.12
CA PHE A 659 -11.90 -7.33 10.53
C PHE A 659 -10.61 -8.04 10.96
N ASP A 660 -10.32 -8.01 12.26
CA ASP A 660 -9.10 -8.53 12.91
C ASP A 660 -9.47 -9.35 14.16
N VAL A 661 -9.08 -10.63 14.18
CA VAL A 661 -9.18 -11.55 15.31
C VAL A 661 -7.95 -11.41 16.18
N ARG A 662 -8.13 -11.31 17.50
CA ARG A 662 -7.04 -11.21 18.49
C ARG A 662 -7.14 -12.21 19.62
N SER A 663 -7.64 -13.40 19.31
CA SER A 663 -7.76 -14.54 20.22
C SER A 663 -6.61 -15.54 20.01
N PHE A 664 -5.38 -15.03 20.08
CA PHE A 664 -4.10 -15.76 20.04
C PHE A 664 -2.99 -14.83 20.57
N PRO A 665 -1.79 -15.34 20.92
CA PRO A 665 -0.64 -14.51 21.32
C PRO A 665 -0.10 -13.75 20.11
N THR A 666 -0.03 -12.42 20.21
CA THR A 666 0.63 -11.63 19.15
C THR A 666 2.09 -12.07 18.97
N THR A 667 2.60 -12.03 17.74
CA THR A 667 3.99 -12.43 17.44
C THR A 667 5.03 -11.62 18.21
N PHE A 668 4.71 -10.39 18.59
CA PHE A 668 5.65 -9.47 19.23
C PHE A 668 5.66 -9.61 20.76
N PHE A 669 6.84 -9.57 21.38
CA PHE A 669 6.97 -9.45 22.83
C PHE A 669 6.14 -8.25 23.35
N PRO A 670 5.29 -8.39 24.41
CA PRO A 670 5.19 -9.52 25.35
C PRO A 670 4.12 -10.59 25.03
N TYR A 671 3.78 -10.80 23.76
CA TYR A 671 2.89 -11.86 23.26
C TYR A 671 1.46 -11.81 23.82
N ASN A 672 0.98 -10.60 24.11
CA ASN A 672 -0.35 -10.35 24.66
C ASN A 672 -1.49 -10.96 23.83
N VAL A 673 -2.61 -11.21 24.51
CA VAL A 673 -3.84 -11.76 23.94
C VAL A 673 -5.00 -10.82 24.28
N GLN A 674 -5.89 -10.54 23.33
CA GLN A 674 -6.99 -9.59 23.58
C GLN A 674 -8.37 -10.25 23.64
N ASN A 675 -8.56 -11.41 23.00
CA ASN A 675 -9.84 -12.08 22.84
C ASN A 675 -10.92 -11.19 22.22
N ARG A 676 -10.58 -10.45 21.16
CA ARG A 676 -11.50 -9.55 20.48
C ARG A 676 -11.63 -9.89 19.01
N LEU A 677 -12.76 -9.50 18.45
CA LEU A 677 -13.01 -9.39 17.02
C LEU A 677 -13.19 -7.90 16.72
N LEU A 678 -12.18 -7.29 16.12
CA LEU A 678 -12.16 -5.86 15.83
C LEU A 678 -12.60 -5.60 14.38
N PHE A 679 -13.29 -4.49 14.15
CA PHE A 679 -13.80 -4.08 12.85
C PHE A 679 -13.33 -2.68 12.47
N GLU A 680 -13.22 -2.44 11.17
CA GLU A 680 -12.94 -1.13 10.61
C GLU A 680 -14.11 -0.13 10.78
N SER A 681 -13.78 1.14 10.88
CA SER A 681 -14.74 2.25 10.79
C SER A 681 -15.41 2.23 9.42
N GLY A 682 -16.66 1.75 9.37
CA GLY A 682 -17.43 1.51 8.14
C GLY A 682 -17.93 0.06 7.99
N PHE A 683 -17.48 -0.88 8.83
CA PHE A 683 -17.98 -2.25 8.80
C PHE A 683 -19.46 -2.32 9.23
N PRO A 684 -20.34 -3.07 8.52
CA PRO A 684 -21.79 -3.04 8.76
C PRO A 684 -22.20 -3.29 10.23
N GLN A 685 -22.83 -2.29 10.86
CA GLN A 685 -23.20 -2.34 12.29
C GLN A 685 -24.13 -3.51 12.63
N GLY A 686 -25.05 -3.87 11.72
CA GLY A 686 -25.93 -5.03 11.88
C GLY A 686 -25.15 -6.34 12.02
N THR A 687 -24.06 -6.49 11.26
CA THR A 687 -23.16 -7.65 11.36
C THR A 687 -22.38 -7.64 12.66
N GLN A 688 -21.83 -6.49 13.07
CA GLN A 688 -21.13 -6.37 14.35
C GLN A 688 -22.06 -6.77 15.52
N ASN A 689 -23.29 -6.27 15.54
CA ASN A 689 -24.29 -6.60 16.55
C ASN A 689 -24.68 -8.09 16.54
N ALA A 690 -24.86 -8.67 15.36
CA ALA A 690 -25.18 -10.10 15.23
C ALA A 690 -24.02 -11.01 15.67
N LEU A 691 -22.77 -10.59 15.48
CA LEU A 691 -21.58 -11.31 15.97
C LEU A 691 -21.42 -11.17 17.48
N ALA A 692 -21.70 -9.98 18.04
CA ALA A 692 -21.75 -9.78 19.49
C ALA A 692 -22.81 -10.67 20.15
N ASN A 693 -24.00 -10.79 19.53
CA ASN A 693 -25.07 -11.69 19.98
C ASN A 693 -24.70 -13.19 19.89
N ARG A 694 -23.72 -13.57 19.06
CA ARG A 694 -23.13 -14.93 19.04
C ARG A 694 -22.05 -15.14 20.11
N GLY A 695 -21.67 -14.10 20.84
CA GLY A 695 -20.65 -14.12 21.90
C GLY A 695 -19.27 -13.61 21.49
N HIS A 696 -19.10 -12.98 20.32
CA HIS A 696 -17.83 -12.32 19.99
C HIS A 696 -17.68 -11.03 20.81
N ASN A 697 -16.52 -10.84 21.45
CA ASN A 697 -16.16 -9.57 22.06
C ASN A 697 -15.75 -8.57 20.96
N THR A 698 -16.73 -7.85 20.44
CA THR A 698 -16.57 -6.95 19.30
C THR A 698 -15.91 -5.63 19.69
N GLY A 699 -15.38 -4.90 18.71
CA GLY A 699 -14.90 -3.54 18.89
C GLY A 699 -14.47 -2.89 17.59
N ILE A 700 -14.16 -1.59 17.62
CA ILE A 700 -13.51 -0.91 16.51
C ILE A 700 -11.99 -0.97 16.73
N GLY A 701 -11.25 -1.35 15.68
CA GLY A 701 -9.79 -1.29 15.65
C GLY A 701 -9.27 -0.02 14.98
N THR A 702 -7.94 0.12 14.90
CA THR A 702 -7.28 1.33 14.37
C THR A 702 -6.22 1.03 13.30
N TYR A 703 -6.09 -0.22 12.85
CA TYR A 703 -5.11 -0.64 11.85
C TYR A 703 -5.58 -1.91 11.15
N TRP A 704 -5.50 -1.93 9.81
CA TRP A 704 -6.19 -2.89 8.93
C TRP A 704 -5.29 -3.54 7.88
N GLY A 705 -3.97 -3.47 8.07
CA GLY A 705 -3.02 -3.81 7.02
C GLY A 705 -3.12 -2.89 5.80
N HIS A 706 -2.20 -3.04 4.87
CA HIS A 706 -2.21 -2.39 3.57
C HIS A 706 -2.24 -3.49 2.51
N ALA A 707 -3.21 -3.48 1.61
CA ALA A 707 -3.41 -4.54 0.63
C ALA A 707 -3.02 -4.11 -0.78
N THR A 708 -2.45 -5.03 -1.53
CA THR A 708 -2.28 -4.94 -2.98
C THR A 708 -2.81 -6.21 -3.64
N ALA A 709 -3.28 -6.08 -4.88
CA ALA A 709 -3.64 -7.21 -5.73
C ALA A 709 -3.38 -6.92 -7.21
N ILE A 710 -3.07 -7.98 -7.96
CA ILE A 710 -3.26 -8.05 -9.41
C ILE A 710 -4.17 -9.26 -9.67
N VAL A 711 -5.28 -9.07 -10.37
CA VAL A 711 -6.16 -10.14 -10.87
C VAL A 711 -5.96 -10.23 -12.38
N ILE A 712 -5.77 -11.44 -12.89
CA ILE A 712 -5.45 -11.75 -14.29
C ILE A 712 -6.53 -12.71 -14.80
N ASP A 713 -7.46 -12.24 -15.62
CA ASP A 713 -8.54 -13.08 -16.16
C ASP A 713 -8.37 -13.33 -17.67
N ASP A 714 -7.66 -14.41 -17.99
CA ASP A 714 -7.46 -14.94 -19.35
C ASP A 714 -8.78 -15.20 -20.09
N HIS A 715 -9.91 -15.43 -19.40
CA HIS A 715 -11.21 -15.70 -20.01
C HIS A 715 -12.03 -14.43 -20.28
N ALA A 716 -11.89 -13.39 -19.44
CA ALA A 716 -12.49 -12.08 -19.64
C ALA A 716 -11.67 -11.22 -20.63
N ALA A 717 -11.36 -11.80 -21.79
CA ALA A 717 -10.52 -11.20 -22.83
C ALA A 717 -9.15 -10.71 -22.31
N GLY A 718 -8.55 -11.47 -21.38
CA GLY A 718 -7.20 -11.27 -20.82
C GLY A 718 -7.10 -10.27 -19.67
N SER A 719 -8.21 -9.77 -19.12
CA SER A 719 -8.22 -8.54 -18.30
C SER A 719 -7.31 -8.59 -17.08
N ILE A 720 -6.34 -7.67 -17.03
CA ILE A 720 -5.49 -7.42 -15.86
C ILE A 720 -6.07 -6.24 -15.07
N GLN A 721 -6.35 -6.47 -13.79
CA GLN A 721 -6.86 -5.47 -12.86
C GLN A 721 -5.89 -5.31 -11.69
N THR A 722 -5.55 -4.08 -11.32
CA THR A 722 -4.76 -3.79 -10.11
C THR A 722 -5.65 -3.24 -9.00
N GLY A 723 -5.43 -3.70 -7.76
CA GLY A 723 -5.99 -3.11 -6.54
C GLY A 723 -4.89 -2.52 -5.67
N ALA A 724 -5.00 -1.24 -5.30
CA ALA A 724 -4.03 -0.53 -4.46
C ALA A 724 -4.71 0.09 -3.21
N GLU A 725 -4.00 0.15 -2.09
CA GLU A 725 -4.57 0.48 -0.78
C GLU A 725 -5.06 1.95 -0.67
N PRO A 726 -6.39 2.24 -0.60
CA PRO A 726 -6.87 3.61 -0.41
C PRO A 726 -6.49 4.20 0.96
N ARG A 727 -6.18 3.37 1.97
CA ARG A 727 -5.79 3.80 3.31
C ARG A 727 -4.36 4.37 3.37
N GLN A 728 -3.57 4.25 2.30
CA GLN A 728 -2.26 4.91 2.15
C GLN A 728 -2.22 5.74 0.86
N VAL A 729 -2.15 7.06 0.99
CA VAL A 729 -1.53 7.90 -0.05
C VAL A 729 -0.01 7.78 0.17
N PRO A 730 0.76 7.14 -0.74
CA PRO A 730 0.56 7.18 -2.19
C PRO A 730 0.55 5.79 -2.87
N ALA A 731 -0.27 4.83 -2.44
CA ALA A 731 -0.36 3.52 -3.09
C ALA A 731 -0.88 3.63 -4.54
N LEU A 732 -0.33 2.82 -5.44
CA LEU A 732 -0.68 2.88 -6.88
C LEU A 732 -0.52 1.50 -7.54
N GLY A 733 -1.46 1.18 -8.44
CA GLY A 733 -1.37 0.10 -9.41
C GLY A 733 -1.41 0.65 -10.83
N LEU A 734 -0.66 0.03 -11.75
CA LEU A 734 -0.57 0.42 -13.15
C LEU A 734 -0.58 -0.83 -14.05
N VAL A 735 -1.17 -0.69 -15.23
CA VAL A 735 -1.18 -1.67 -16.32
C VAL A 735 -0.62 -0.99 -17.58
N GLY A 736 0.26 -1.67 -18.30
CA GLY A 736 0.96 -1.18 -19.50
C GLY A 736 0.95 -2.19 -20.66
N ARG A 737 1.73 -1.90 -21.71
CA ARG A 737 1.88 -2.69 -22.94
C ARG A 737 3.35 -2.74 -23.38
#